data_AF-A0A4R5WG77-F1
#
_entry.id   AF-A0A4R5WG77-F1
#
_cell.length_a   1.000
_cell.length_b   1.000
_cell.length_c   1.000
_cell.angle_alpha   90.00
_cell.angle_beta   90.00
_cell.angle_gamma   90.00
#
_symmetry.space_group_name_H-M   'P 1'
#
loop_
_entity.id
_entity.type
_entity.pdbx_description
1 polymer ?
#
loop_
_entity_poly.entity_id
_entity_poly.type
_entity_poly.pdbx_seq_one_letter_code
_entity_poly.pdbx_strand_id
1 'polypeptide(L)'
;MEERPGATRRLKAGLRAGRGLVTTVTHRRRRILASGPAPGPSVRPGMARGASFAGYTILRQLGAGGMAEVYLALHPRLPRRDVIKVLAEAITADTEFRERFNREADLAATLWHPHIVGVHDRGEFQGQLWISMDYVEGTDASRLVKEAHPQGMPVGDVCAILEAVAGALDYAHDRGLLHRDVKPANILLTHPETDPHSQERRILLADFGVARHLADISGITQTNVAVGTVAYAAPEQLAGSNIDRRADQYALAATAFHLLTGAPPFRNPNPVAVISQHLHDEPPRLSDYRPDLAQLDDVFARALAKNPEERFERCRMFAAAVRAGSDEACEADSPEPPLTQVARSRRVPSRVRMAAALVCAVLIAVAATWSTLYSFEPDPSQPNPALAARPAAPAPSAAVSAPSGRVLDGIYRLDLNRAKRTTNGTPIRHDGGTTNWWAFRSACTPGGCAATGVRLDDATHQVADTTDGGETDTLKFAAGYWQGASQQIRISCHQANQTGQNTQQETVALSLALQSDGTLRGVQTETVGSNECGAQGAVLRVPVVATRVGDVPPNLPLGDPAQVMGAAAVPATRPMPPVLSGSCSDVDKLGYDQTSNEQVVCEGGVWSKAPITTGVHSAGSSCDRPDIPVFAMSASSDGYLIECNPVTRVWARHS
;
A
#
# COMPACT_ATOMS: atom_id res chain seq x y z
N MET A 1 41.22 65.79 -14.85
CA MET A 1 40.89 67.23 -14.91
C MET A 1 40.35 67.50 -16.31
N GLU A 2 39.18 68.13 -16.39
CA GLU A 2 38.33 68.48 -17.56
C GLU A 2 38.99 68.52 -18.97
N GLU A 3 38.40 67.84 -19.97
CA GLU A 3 37.40 68.32 -20.98
C GLU A 3 38.02 69.09 -22.17
N ARG A 4 37.49 69.14 -23.41
CA ARG A 4 36.33 68.51 -24.11
C ARG A 4 36.58 68.60 -25.64
N PRO A 5 36.10 67.65 -26.44
CA PRO A 5 35.61 67.94 -27.80
C PRO A 5 34.20 67.35 -28.03
N GLY A 6 33.44 67.63 -29.08
CA GLY A 6 33.67 68.50 -30.24
C GLY A 6 32.85 68.01 -31.44
N ALA A 7 32.13 68.91 -32.12
CA ALA A 7 31.49 68.67 -33.42
C ALA A 7 31.98 69.79 -34.38
N THR A 8 32.12 69.63 -35.70
CA THR A 8 31.20 68.94 -36.63
C THR A 8 31.87 68.65 -38.00
N ARG A 9 31.43 67.58 -38.68
CA ARG A 9 31.42 67.35 -40.16
C ARG A 9 32.72 67.38 -41.00
N ARG A 10 33.07 66.22 -41.58
CA ARG A 10 33.02 65.87 -43.05
C ARG A 10 33.26 64.35 -43.21
N LEU A 11 32.37 63.54 -43.82
CA LEU A 11 32.09 63.29 -45.26
C LEU A 11 32.94 62.12 -45.87
N LYS A 12 32.40 60.87 -45.92
CA LYS A 12 32.14 60.09 -47.17
C LYS A 12 31.70 58.61 -46.97
N ALA A 13 30.65 58.30 -47.72
CA ALA A 13 30.03 57.03 -48.17
C ALA A 13 30.75 55.66 -48.06
N GLY A 14 29.92 54.62 -47.84
CA GLY A 14 30.19 53.21 -48.16
C GLY A 14 28.91 52.35 -48.15
N LEU A 15 28.56 51.77 -49.32
CA LEU A 15 27.59 50.68 -49.54
C LEU A 15 27.78 49.52 -48.52
N ARG A 16 26.87 48.58 -48.23
CA ARG A 16 25.53 48.13 -48.66
C ARG A 16 24.99 47.31 -47.46
N ALA A 17 23.70 47.06 -47.24
CA ALA A 17 22.44 47.49 -47.85
C ALA A 17 21.34 47.43 -46.75
N GLY A 18 20.08 47.77 -47.04
CA GLY A 18 19.00 47.51 -46.08
C GLY A 18 17.61 47.77 -46.63
N ARG A 19 16.60 47.27 -45.89
CA ARG A 19 15.43 48.01 -45.37
C ARG A 19 14.31 47.04 -45.00
N GLY A 20 13.74 47.21 -43.81
CA GLY A 20 12.36 46.83 -43.53
C GLY A 20 11.43 48.04 -43.71
N LEU A 21 10.14 47.75 -43.90
CA LEU A 21 8.97 48.63 -43.65
C LEU A 21 8.88 49.96 -44.47
N VAL A 22 7.71 50.45 -44.92
CA VAL A 22 6.29 50.05 -44.85
C VAL A 22 5.64 50.45 -46.19
N THR A 23 4.66 49.68 -46.71
CA THR A 23 3.52 50.32 -47.40
C THR A 23 2.21 49.55 -47.16
N THR A 24 1.16 50.30 -46.87
CA THR A 24 -0.24 49.86 -46.70
C THR A 24 -0.84 49.33 -48.01
N VAL A 25 -1.87 48.45 -47.95
CA VAL A 25 -3.11 48.53 -48.78
C VAL A 25 -4.10 47.38 -48.48
N THR A 26 -5.34 47.78 -48.14
CA THR A 26 -6.68 47.14 -48.19
C THR A 26 -6.94 45.62 -47.97
N HIS A 27 -8.04 45.36 -47.24
CA HIS A 27 -8.65 44.06 -47.03
C HIS A 27 -9.09 43.32 -48.31
N ARG A 28 -8.75 42.03 -48.39
CA ARG A 28 -9.64 40.99 -48.95
C ARG A 28 -9.74 39.82 -47.97
N ARG A 29 -10.97 39.43 -47.60
CA ARG A 29 -11.24 38.32 -46.67
C ARG A 29 -10.75 36.99 -47.26
N ARG A 30 -9.78 36.35 -46.62
CA ARG A 30 -9.69 34.87 -46.57
C ARG A 30 -10.07 34.44 -45.17
N ARG A 31 -10.98 33.46 -45.05
CA ARG A 31 -11.24 32.76 -43.79
C ARG A 31 -9.95 32.02 -43.41
N ILE A 32 -9.25 32.51 -42.41
CA ILE A 32 -8.33 31.68 -41.64
C ILE A 32 -9.21 30.88 -40.69
N LEU A 33 -9.27 29.57 -40.88
CA LEU A 33 -9.81 28.66 -39.87
C LEU A 33 -8.95 28.84 -38.61
N ALA A 34 -9.58 29.17 -37.49
CA ALA A 34 -8.87 29.26 -36.22
C ALA A 34 -8.19 27.92 -35.95
N SER A 35 -6.87 27.95 -35.77
CA SER A 35 -6.13 26.81 -35.23
C SER A 35 -6.71 26.52 -33.84
N GLY A 36 -7.35 25.36 -33.70
CA GLY A 36 -7.87 24.90 -32.42
C GLY A 36 -6.76 24.78 -31.37
N PRO A 37 -7.12 24.69 -30.07
CA PRO A 37 -6.15 24.45 -29.02
C PRO A 37 -5.37 23.16 -29.30
N ALA A 38 -4.10 23.14 -28.90
CA ALA A 38 -3.25 21.94 -29.03
C ALA A 38 -3.93 20.73 -28.37
N PRO A 39 -3.79 19.52 -28.95
CA PRO A 39 -4.38 18.33 -28.35
C PRO A 39 -3.85 18.14 -26.94
N GLY A 40 -4.77 17.97 -25.98
CA GLY A 40 -4.41 17.59 -24.61
C GLY A 40 -3.75 16.21 -24.56
N PRO A 41 -3.23 15.79 -23.38
CA PRO A 41 -2.66 14.46 -23.22
C PRO A 41 -3.67 13.40 -23.70
N SER A 42 -3.20 12.46 -24.52
CA SER A 42 -4.02 11.45 -25.17
C SER A 42 -4.54 10.43 -24.16
N VAL A 43 -5.68 10.74 -23.53
CA VAL A 43 -6.37 9.82 -22.62
C VAL A 43 -6.85 8.60 -23.40
N ARG A 44 -6.44 7.40 -22.96
CA ARG A 44 -6.88 6.13 -23.57
C ARG A 44 -8.41 6.02 -23.54
N PRO A 45 -9.07 5.45 -24.57
CA PRO A 45 -10.54 5.35 -24.61
C PRO A 45 -11.16 4.65 -23.39
N GLY A 46 -10.46 3.67 -22.79
CA GLY A 46 -10.88 2.98 -21.56
C GLY A 46 -10.55 3.70 -20.23
N MET A 47 -9.83 4.83 -20.27
CA MET A 47 -9.38 5.58 -19.08
C MET A 47 -9.90 7.03 -19.06
N ALA A 48 -10.97 7.30 -19.80
CA ALA A 48 -11.68 8.57 -19.76
C ALA A 48 -12.31 8.83 -18.37
N ARG A 49 -12.56 10.10 -18.02
CA ARG A 49 -13.34 10.44 -16.81
C ARG A 49 -14.72 9.77 -16.88
N GLY A 50 -15.07 9.01 -15.84
CA GLY A 50 -16.29 8.22 -15.75
C GLY A 50 -16.18 6.79 -16.29
N ALA A 51 -15.07 6.41 -16.94
CA ALA A 51 -14.84 5.03 -17.36
C ALA A 51 -14.57 4.12 -16.14
N SER A 52 -14.94 2.83 -16.26
CA SER A 52 -14.60 1.80 -15.27
C SER A 52 -13.36 1.03 -15.71
N PHE A 53 -12.41 0.85 -14.80
CA PHE A 53 -11.19 0.06 -14.99
C PHE A 53 -10.98 -0.82 -13.75
N ALA A 54 -10.90 -2.13 -13.93
CA ALA A 54 -10.83 -3.10 -12.82
C ALA A 54 -11.89 -2.89 -11.71
N GLY A 55 -13.08 -2.38 -12.07
CA GLY A 55 -14.16 -2.00 -11.16
C GLY A 55 -14.08 -0.58 -10.60
N TYR A 56 -12.90 0.05 -10.58
CA TYR A 56 -12.72 1.43 -10.14
C TYR A 56 -13.27 2.42 -11.17
N THR A 57 -13.88 3.52 -10.73
CA THR A 57 -14.39 4.57 -11.63
C THR A 57 -13.38 5.71 -11.74
N ILE A 58 -12.80 5.91 -12.92
CA ILE A 58 -11.74 6.89 -13.17
C ILE A 58 -12.29 8.32 -13.05
N LEU A 59 -11.75 9.12 -12.13
CA LEU A 59 -12.10 10.53 -11.94
C LEU A 59 -11.24 11.46 -12.80
N ARG A 60 -9.92 11.27 -12.82
CA ARG A 60 -8.98 12.05 -13.64
C ARG A 60 -7.62 11.37 -13.71
N GLN A 61 -6.86 11.67 -14.74
CA GLN A 61 -5.42 11.39 -14.75
C GLN A 61 -4.71 12.32 -13.74
N LEU A 62 -3.73 11.77 -13.03
CA LEU A 62 -2.80 12.47 -12.14
C LEU A 62 -1.47 12.72 -12.85
N GLY A 63 -1.00 11.75 -13.64
CA GLY A 63 0.22 11.87 -14.42
C GLY A 63 0.38 10.75 -15.45
N ALA A 64 1.36 10.92 -16.34
CA ALA A 64 1.76 9.92 -17.32
C ALA A 64 3.28 9.96 -17.48
N GLY A 65 3.91 8.79 -17.57
CA GLY A 65 5.33 8.62 -17.89
C GLY A 65 5.54 7.38 -18.75
N GLY A 66 6.76 7.18 -19.26
CA GLY A 66 7.06 6.06 -20.17
C GLY A 66 6.84 4.66 -19.59
N MET A 67 6.78 4.51 -18.26
CA MET A 67 6.59 3.23 -17.58
C MET A 67 5.14 2.98 -17.11
N ALA A 68 4.39 4.05 -16.79
CA ALA A 68 3.09 3.95 -16.16
C ALA A 68 2.24 5.22 -16.34
N GLU A 69 0.93 5.03 -16.32
CA GLU A 69 -0.08 6.09 -16.25
C GLU A 69 -0.76 6.05 -14.88
N VAL A 70 -0.95 7.21 -14.25
CA VAL A 70 -1.44 7.31 -12.87
C VAL A 70 -2.76 8.07 -12.85
N TYR A 71 -3.76 7.52 -12.19
CA TYR A 71 -5.14 8.00 -12.17
C TYR A 71 -5.67 8.12 -10.75
N LEU A 72 -6.53 9.10 -10.54
CA LEU A 72 -7.41 9.16 -9.38
C LEU A 72 -8.72 8.46 -9.74
N ALA A 73 -9.17 7.54 -8.91
CA ALA A 73 -10.41 6.79 -9.11
C ALA A 73 -11.23 6.68 -7.83
N LEU A 74 -12.53 6.41 -7.97
CA LEU A 74 -13.38 5.96 -6.86
C LEU A 74 -13.21 4.46 -6.68
N HIS A 75 -13.07 4.02 -5.43
CA HIS A 75 -13.04 2.59 -5.11
C HIS A 75 -14.45 1.97 -5.32
N PRO A 76 -14.57 0.77 -5.93
CA PRO A 76 -15.86 0.20 -6.34
C PRO A 76 -16.87 -0.05 -5.22
N ARG A 77 -16.40 -0.18 -3.97
CA ARG A 77 -17.20 -0.67 -2.82
C ARG A 77 -17.11 0.20 -1.56
N LEU A 78 -16.28 1.24 -1.56
CA LEU A 78 -15.97 2.05 -0.38
C LEU A 78 -16.01 3.53 -0.77
N PRO A 79 -16.52 4.43 0.10
CA PRO A 79 -16.64 5.86 -0.18
C PRO A 79 -15.29 6.58 -0.04
N ARG A 80 -14.26 6.09 -0.74
CA ARG A 80 -12.90 6.63 -0.75
C ARG A 80 -12.37 6.77 -2.18
N ARG A 81 -11.30 7.55 -2.30
CA ARG A 81 -10.56 7.73 -3.55
C ARG A 81 -9.25 6.95 -3.45
N ASP A 82 -8.92 6.20 -4.50
CA ASP A 82 -7.69 5.44 -4.61
C ASP A 82 -6.89 5.99 -5.80
N VAL A 83 -5.57 5.89 -5.73
CA VAL A 83 -4.69 6.11 -6.87
C VAL A 83 -4.51 4.77 -7.58
N ILE A 84 -4.82 4.74 -8.89
CA ILE A 84 -4.60 3.59 -9.76
C ILE A 84 -3.41 3.88 -10.65
N LYS A 85 -2.37 3.07 -10.52
CA LYS A 85 -1.18 3.11 -11.39
C LYS A 85 -1.24 1.91 -12.34
N VAL A 86 -1.36 2.20 -13.63
CA VAL A 86 -1.45 1.21 -14.71
C VAL A 86 -0.12 1.19 -15.46
N LEU A 87 0.49 0.03 -15.60
CA LEU A 87 1.79 -0.12 -16.26
C LEU A 87 1.65 -0.13 -17.78
N ALA A 88 2.70 0.35 -18.46
CA ALA A 88 2.76 0.30 -19.91
C ALA A 88 2.69 -1.15 -20.42
N GLU A 89 2.00 -1.34 -21.56
CA GLU A 89 1.80 -2.66 -22.17
C GLU A 89 3.12 -3.33 -22.54
N ALA A 90 4.08 -2.57 -23.07
CA ALA A 90 5.43 -3.06 -23.39
C ALA A 90 6.20 -3.61 -22.18
N ILE A 91 5.93 -3.08 -20.98
CA ILE A 91 6.51 -3.58 -19.72
C ILE A 91 5.70 -4.76 -19.18
N THR A 92 4.37 -4.74 -19.36
CA THR A 92 3.50 -5.84 -18.93
C THR A 92 3.68 -7.12 -19.75
N ALA A 93 4.20 -7.03 -20.98
CA ALA A 93 4.45 -8.18 -21.84
C ALA A 93 5.60 -9.10 -21.36
N ASP A 94 6.50 -8.60 -20.51
CA ASP A 94 7.64 -9.38 -20.00
C ASP A 94 7.23 -10.27 -18.81
N THR A 95 7.35 -11.60 -18.98
CA THR A 95 6.98 -12.58 -17.96
C THR A 95 7.84 -12.52 -16.69
N GLU A 96 9.16 -12.27 -16.80
CA GLU A 96 10.05 -12.15 -15.64
C GLU A 96 9.68 -10.91 -14.82
N PHE A 97 9.40 -9.80 -15.52
CA PHE A 97 8.93 -8.59 -14.89
C PHE A 97 7.57 -8.79 -14.20
N ARG A 98 6.61 -9.47 -14.84
CA ARG A 98 5.29 -9.77 -14.22
C ARG A 98 5.42 -10.57 -12.93
N GLU A 99 6.30 -11.57 -12.89
CA GLU A 99 6.54 -12.35 -11.67
C GLU A 99 7.22 -11.53 -10.56
N ARG A 100 8.17 -10.66 -10.92
CA ARG A 100 8.80 -9.72 -9.97
C ARG A 100 7.78 -8.71 -9.44
N PHE A 101 6.98 -8.10 -10.31
CA PHE A 101 5.93 -7.14 -9.97
C PHE A 101 4.96 -7.74 -8.95
N ASN A 102 4.39 -8.93 -9.21
CA ASN A 102 3.44 -9.55 -8.28
C ASN A 102 4.07 -9.81 -6.91
N ARG A 103 5.30 -10.34 -6.87
CA ARG A 103 6.04 -10.62 -5.62
C ARG A 103 6.39 -9.35 -4.84
N GLU A 104 6.84 -8.29 -5.51
CA GLU A 104 7.15 -7.01 -4.85
C GLU A 104 5.87 -6.28 -4.44
N ALA A 105 4.76 -6.43 -5.18
CA ALA A 105 3.44 -5.87 -4.84
C ALA A 105 2.84 -6.57 -3.61
N ASP A 106 2.95 -7.90 -3.54
CA ASP A 106 2.48 -8.69 -2.41
C ASP A 106 3.26 -8.32 -1.14
N LEU A 107 4.58 -8.11 -1.23
CA LEU A 107 5.38 -7.59 -0.12
C LEU A 107 4.97 -6.16 0.25
N ALA A 108 4.79 -5.26 -0.71
CA ALA A 108 4.37 -3.88 -0.48
C ALA A 108 3.00 -3.79 0.21
N ALA A 109 2.05 -4.68 -0.14
CA ALA A 109 0.73 -4.77 0.49
C ALA A 109 0.78 -5.24 1.96
N THR A 110 1.90 -5.85 2.42
CA THR A 110 2.11 -6.16 3.85
C THR A 110 2.68 -4.99 4.67
N LEU A 111 3.12 -3.91 4.02
CA LEU A 111 3.74 -2.79 4.72
C LEU A 111 2.66 -1.94 5.42
N TRP A 112 2.79 -1.81 6.74
CA TRP A 112 1.95 -0.92 7.54
C TRP A 112 2.82 -0.03 8.42
N HIS A 113 3.01 1.21 7.98
CA HIS A 113 3.90 2.20 8.60
C HIS A 113 3.34 3.62 8.36
N PRO A 114 3.37 4.53 9.35
CA PRO A 114 2.74 5.87 9.24
C PRO A 114 3.27 6.74 8.09
N HIS A 115 4.50 6.45 7.62
CA HIS A 115 5.16 7.18 6.54
C HIS A 115 5.27 6.37 5.23
N ILE A 116 4.41 5.38 5.02
CA ILE A 116 4.31 4.61 3.77
C ILE A 116 2.88 4.76 3.22
N VAL A 117 2.74 5.04 1.92
CA VAL A 117 1.44 5.02 1.24
C VAL A 117 0.93 3.58 1.19
N GLY A 118 -0.28 3.33 1.70
CA GLY A 118 -0.86 1.99 1.75
C GLY A 118 -1.16 1.47 0.34
N VAL A 119 -0.70 0.25 0.04
CA VAL A 119 -1.12 -0.52 -1.15
C VAL A 119 -2.39 -1.29 -0.80
N HIS A 120 -3.40 -1.20 -1.67
CA HIS A 120 -4.73 -1.74 -1.42
C HIS A 120 -5.03 -3.01 -2.20
N ASP A 121 -4.68 -3.01 -3.49
CA ASP A 121 -5.00 -4.10 -4.41
C ASP A 121 -4.01 -4.07 -5.59
N ARG A 122 -3.85 -5.20 -6.26
CA ARG A 122 -2.99 -5.34 -7.44
C ARG A 122 -3.51 -6.44 -8.34
N GLY A 123 -3.38 -6.27 -9.65
CA GLY A 123 -3.86 -7.28 -10.56
C GLY A 123 -3.54 -7.01 -12.02
N GLU A 124 -4.24 -7.75 -12.87
CA GLU A 124 -4.22 -7.59 -14.31
C GLU A 124 -5.63 -7.23 -14.78
N PHE A 125 -5.72 -6.28 -15.71
CA PHE A 125 -6.97 -5.95 -16.38
C PHE A 125 -6.67 -5.66 -17.85
N GLN A 126 -7.37 -6.33 -18.77
CA GLN A 126 -7.15 -6.20 -20.22
C GLN A 126 -5.68 -6.38 -20.65
N GLY A 127 -4.94 -7.30 -20.02
CA GLY A 127 -3.54 -7.56 -20.33
C GLY A 127 -2.55 -6.52 -19.78
N GLN A 128 -3.00 -5.56 -18.95
CA GLN A 128 -2.16 -4.57 -18.29
C GLN A 128 -2.09 -4.81 -16.78
N LEU A 129 -0.89 -4.76 -16.20
CA LEU A 129 -0.69 -4.79 -14.76
C LEU A 129 -1.09 -3.45 -14.14
N TRP A 130 -1.75 -3.51 -12.99
CA TRP A 130 -2.15 -2.34 -12.23
C TRP A 130 -2.00 -2.57 -10.72
N ILE A 131 -1.87 -1.47 -9.99
CA ILE A 131 -1.82 -1.43 -8.53
C ILE A 131 -2.65 -0.24 -8.03
N SER A 132 -3.43 -0.45 -6.97
CA SER A 132 -4.17 0.60 -6.27
C SER A 132 -3.54 0.91 -4.91
N MET A 133 -3.57 2.18 -4.54
CA MET A 133 -2.95 2.70 -3.31
C MET A 133 -3.74 3.90 -2.75
N ASP A 134 -3.44 4.31 -1.52
CA ASP A 134 -4.02 5.50 -0.89
C ASP A 134 -3.89 6.76 -1.77
N TYR A 135 -4.98 7.52 -1.91
CA TYR A 135 -4.90 8.89 -2.39
C TYR A 135 -4.51 9.84 -1.25
N VAL A 136 -3.26 10.30 -1.29
CA VAL A 136 -2.76 11.36 -0.41
C VAL A 136 -3.14 12.73 -0.99
N GLU A 137 -4.05 13.44 -0.32
CA GLU A 137 -4.41 14.81 -0.68
C GLU A 137 -3.35 15.79 -0.15
N GLY A 138 -2.59 16.39 -1.07
CA GLY A 138 -1.38 17.14 -0.75
C GLY A 138 -0.54 17.54 -1.97
N THR A 139 0.74 17.79 -1.72
CA THR A 139 1.79 18.02 -2.74
C THR A 139 2.88 16.97 -2.61
N ASP A 140 3.68 16.77 -3.66
CA ASP A 140 4.98 16.10 -3.54
C ASP A 140 6.09 17.10 -3.14
N ALA A 141 7.20 16.60 -2.60
CA ALA A 141 8.32 17.43 -2.17
C ALA A 141 9.10 18.05 -3.34
N SER A 142 9.07 17.46 -4.55
CA SER A 142 9.69 18.09 -5.74
C SER A 142 8.95 19.35 -6.17
N ARG A 143 7.61 19.33 -6.11
CA ARG A 143 6.75 20.49 -6.35
C ARG A 143 6.92 21.53 -5.25
N LEU A 144 6.96 21.11 -3.98
CA LEU A 144 7.20 22.02 -2.84
C LEU A 144 8.53 22.78 -2.95
N VAL A 145 9.64 22.09 -3.22
CA VAL A 145 10.95 22.73 -3.45
C VAL A 145 10.89 23.69 -4.62
N LYS A 146 10.34 23.25 -5.76
CA LYS A 146 10.30 24.07 -6.98
C LYS A 146 9.46 25.35 -6.84
N GLU A 147 8.35 25.30 -6.10
CA GLU A 147 7.38 26.40 -6.03
C GLU A 147 7.54 27.30 -4.81
N ALA A 148 7.97 26.77 -3.66
CA ALA A 148 8.10 27.52 -2.41
C ALA A 148 9.54 27.68 -1.91
N HIS A 149 10.44 26.74 -2.23
CA HIS A 149 11.81 26.71 -1.68
C HIS A 149 12.90 26.53 -2.76
N PRO A 150 12.95 27.38 -3.81
CA PRO A 150 13.86 27.19 -4.95
C PRO A 150 15.35 27.38 -4.63
N GLN A 151 15.68 27.87 -3.42
CA GLN A 151 17.05 27.96 -2.88
C GLN A 151 17.32 26.93 -1.76
N GLY A 152 16.42 25.96 -1.60
CA GLY A 152 16.44 24.99 -0.51
C GLY A 152 15.45 25.31 0.62
N MET A 153 15.07 24.26 1.33
CA MET A 153 14.15 24.28 2.46
C MET A 153 14.88 24.60 3.79
N PRO A 154 14.14 25.01 4.84
CA PRO A 154 14.66 25.07 6.20
C PRO A 154 15.17 23.70 6.66
N VAL A 155 16.28 23.67 7.40
CA VAL A 155 16.92 22.41 7.82
C VAL A 155 15.99 21.55 8.69
N GLY A 156 15.20 22.16 9.59
CA GLY A 156 14.22 21.46 10.42
C GLY A 156 13.15 20.71 9.61
N ASP A 157 12.59 21.34 8.58
CA ASP A 157 11.61 20.70 7.68
C ASP A 157 12.23 19.50 6.94
N VAL A 158 13.49 19.64 6.51
CA VAL A 158 14.20 18.55 5.84
C VAL A 158 14.54 17.42 6.81
N CYS A 159 14.95 17.72 8.04
CA CYS A 159 15.17 16.71 9.08
C CYS A 159 13.89 15.92 9.40
N ALA A 160 12.73 16.58 9.49
CA ALA A 160 11.44 15.91 9.67
C ALA A 160 11.10 14.97 8.49
N ILE A 161 11.32 15.41 7.24
CA ILE A 161 11.17 14.56 6.05
C ILE A 161 12.14 13.39 6.07
N LEU A 162 13.41 13.63 6.42
CA LEU A 162 14.45 12.60 6.43
C LEU A 162 14.14 11.49 7.41
N GLU A 163 13.69 11.80 8.63
CA GLU A 163 13.36 10.79 9.63
C GLU A 163 12.13 9.96 9.26
N ALA A 164 11.06 10.62 8.79
CA ALA A 164 9.85 9.95 8.32
C ALA A 164 10.16 8.93 7.20
N VAL A 165 10.92 9.37 6.19
CA VAL A 165 11.31 8.55 5.04
C VAL A 165 12.37 7.51 5.42
N ALA A 166 13.33 7.82 6.30
CA ALA A 166 14.33 6.87 6.77
C ALA A 166 13.71 5.72 7.58
N GLY A 167 12.74 6.03 8.45
CA GLY A 167 11.98 5.02 9.19
C GLY A 167 11.17 4.11 8.25
N ALA A 168 10.52 4.70 7.24
CA ALA A 168 9.79 3.95 6.20
C ALA A 168 10.70 3.00 5.40
N LEU A 169 11.87 3.48 4.98
CA LEU A 169 12.84 2.69 4.23
C LEU A 169 13.39 1.53 5.07
N ASP A 170 13.90 1.81 6.27
CA ASP A 170 14.42 0.77 7.17
C ASP A 170 13.35 -0.29 7.52
N TYR A 171 12.09 0.13 7.71
CA TYR A 171 10.96 -0.77 7.99
C TYR A 171 10.69 -1.74 6.83
N ALA A 172 10.81 -1.28 5.58
CA ALA A 172 10.67 -2.11 4.39
C ALA A 172 11.91 -3.00 4.15
N HIS A 173 13.11 -2.46 4.42
CA HIS A 173 14.38 -3.21 4.34
C HIS A 173 14.41 -4.39 5.30
N ASP A 174 13.94 -4.21 6.54
CA ASP A 174 13.82 -5.27 7.54
C ASP A 174 12.75 -6.34 7.15
N ARG A 175 12.02 -6.13 6.04
CA ARG A 175 11.09 -7.09 5.38
C ARG A 175 11.57 -7.58 4.00
N GLY A 176 12.80 -7.22 3.61
CA GLY A 176 13.40 -7.64 2.34
C GLY A 176 12.92 -6.88 1.09
N LEU A 177 12.22 -5.73 1.25
CA LEU A 177 11.78 -4.90 0.13
C LEU A 177 12.62 -3.61 0.04
N LEU A 178 13.23 -3.39 -1.12
CA LEU A 178 13.98 -2.16 -1.45
C LEU A 178 13.10 -1.19 -2.24
N HIS A 179 13.34 0.12 -2.10
CA HIS A 179 12.58 1.16 -2.78
C HIS A 179 13.12 1.44 -4.20
N ARG A 180 14.44 1.50 -4.38
CA ARG A 180 15.18 1.71 -5.65
C ARG A 180 14.90 3.01 -6.42
N ASP A 181 13.95 3.83 -5.95
CA ASP A 181 13.51 5.10 -6.55
C ASP A 181 13.23 6.22 -5.52
N VAL A 182 14.07 6.36 -4.49
CA VAL A 182 13.92 7.45 -3.52
C VAL A 182 14.30 8.79 -4.18
N LYS A 183 13.33 9.71 -4.26
CA LYS A 183 13.47 11.05 -4.86
C LYS A 183 12.37 12.00 -4.34
N PRO A 184 12.53 13.33 -4.42
CA PRO A 184 11.52 14.28 -3.92
C PRO A 184 10.11 14.10 -4.49
N ALA A 185 9.97 13.65 -5.74
CA ALA A 185 8.66 13.42 -6.38
C ALA A 185 7.88 12.22 -5.80
N ASN A 186 8.55 11.33 -5.05
CA ASN A 186 7.93 10.16 -4.42
C ASN A 186 7.67 10.39 -2.90
N ILE A 187 7.97 11.58 -2.38
CA ILE A 187 7.69 11.99 -1.00
C ILE A 187 6.46 12.90 -1.01
N LEU A 188 5.34 12.40 -0.49
CA LEU A 188 4.06 13.11 -0.43
C LEU A 188 3.88 13.80 0.92
N LEU A 189 3.31 15.00 0.88
CA LEU A 189 3.17 15.92 2.00
C LEU A 189 1.72 16.42 2.04
N THR A 190 0.98 16.11 3.10
CA THR A 190 -0.42 16.60 3.23
C THR A 190 -0.45 18.10 3.57
N HIS A 191 -1.58 18.73 3.30
CA HIS A 191 -1.85 20.06 3.85
C HIS A 191 -2.27 19.92 5.32
N PRO A 192 -1.85 20.81 6.24
CA PRO A 192 -2.35 20.80 7.62
C PRO A 192 -3.86 21.04 7.70
N GLU A 193 -4.41 21.79 6.73
CA GLU A 193 -5.83 22.16 6.68
C GLU A 193 -6.77 21.00 6.24
N THR A 194 -6.23 19.88 5.75
CA THR A 194 -7.06 18.75 5.27
C THR A 194 -7.35 17.67 6.30
N ASP A 195 -6.87 17.79 7.55
CA ASP A 195 -7.19 16.87 8.65
C ASP A 195 -7.63 17.65 9.92
N PRO A 196 -8.95 17.71 10.22
CA PRO A 196 -9.45 18.37 11.43
C PRO A 196 -8.98 17.76 12.75
N HIS A 197 -8.39 16.55 12.72
CA HIS A 197 -7.93 15.82 13.89
C HIS A 197 -6.40 15.77 14.03
N SER A 198 -5.66 16.32 13.06
CA SER A 198 -4.18 16.40 13.10
C SER A 198 -3.71 17.79 12.71
N GLN A 199 -3.10 18.52 13.66
CA GLN A 199 -2.49 19.84 13.38
C GLN A 199 -1.19 19.75 12.57
N GLU A 200 -0.70 18.54 12.28
CA GLU A 200 0.60 18.29 11.67
C GLU A 200 0.51 17.77 10.23
N ARG A 201 1.44 18.22 9.38
CA ARG A 201 1.65 17.72 8.01
C ARG A 201 2.13 16.27 8.05
N ARG A 202 1.35 15.35 7.47
CA ARG A 202 1.79 13.97 7.28
C ARG A 202 2.79 13.90 6.12
N ILE A 203 3.82 13.07 6.30
CA ILE A 203 4.87 12.79 5.33
C ILE A 203 4.76 11.31 4.97
N LEU A 204 4.58 10.98 3.69
CA LEU A 204 4.41 9.60 3.22
C LEU A 204 5.33 9.31 2.01
N LEU A 205 6.00 8.17 2.05
CA LEU A 205 6.77 7.63 0.95
C LEU A 205 5.86 6.79 0.02
N ALA A 206 5.77 7.20 -1.23
CA ALA A 206 5.00 6.56 -2.29
C ALA A 206 5.93 5.82 -3.29
N ASP A 207 5.34 4.96 -4.13
CA ASP A 207 6.06 4.36 -5.26
C ASP A 207 7.30 3.53 -4.87
N PHE A 208 7.13 2.64 -3.88
CA PHE A 208 8.03 1.51 -3.68
C PHE A 208 8.27 0.77 -5.01
N GLY A 209 9.48 0.22 -5.18
CA GLY A 209 10.07 -0.16 -6.46
C GLY A 209 9.41 -1.27 -7.29
N VAL A 210 8.17 -1.67 -6.94
CA VAL A 210 7.35 -2.75 -7.50
C VAL A 210 7.37 -2.82 -9.03
N ALA A 211 7.47 -1.67 -9.70
CA ALA A 211 7.44 -1.54 -11.15
C ALA A 211 8.83 -1.29 -11.81
N ARG A 212 9.95 -1.60 -11.14
CA ARG A 212 11.30 -1.34 -11.68
C ARG A 212 12.01 -2.59 -12.21
N HIS A 213 12.46 -2.49 -13.46
CA HIS A 213 13.31 -3.50 -14.08
C HIS A 213 14.74 -3.38 -13.54
N LEU A 214 15.28 -4.44 -12.91
CA LEU A 214 16.69 -4.51 -12.54
C LEU A 214 17.61 -4.58 -13.78
N ALA A 215 17.15 -5.26 -14.83
CA ALA A 215 17.93 -5.45 -16.06
C ALA A 215 17.87 -4.27 -17.07
N ASP A 216 17.01 -3.26 -16.86
CA ASP A 216 17.10 -2.03 -17.69
C ASP A 216 18.35 -1.21 -17.38
N ILE A 217 19.03 -1.48 -16.26
CA ILE A 217 20.17 -0.70 -15.84
C ILE A 217 21.42 -1.03 -16.69
N SER A 218 21.62 -2.31 -17.04
CA SER A 218 22.59 -2.71 -18.08
C SER A 218 22.15 -2.26 -19.49
N GLY A 219 20.86 -1.97 -19.69
CA GLY A 219 20.27 -1.44 -20.93
C GLY A 219 20.22 0.09 -21.07
N ILE A 220 20.72 0.86 -20.09
CA ILE A 220 20.66 2.34 -20.04
C ILE A 220 21.19 3.03 -21.31
N THR A 221 22.05 2.35 -22.08
CA THR A 221 22.68 2.88 -23.30
C THR A 221 21.79 2.88 -24.54
N GLN A 222 20.66 2.15 -24.58
CA GLN A 222 19.93 1.92 -25.85
C GLN A 222 18.53 2.53 -26.00
N THR A 223 17.76 2.82 -24.94
CA THR A 223 16.38 3.34 -25.16
C THR A 223 15.85 4.30 -24.09
N ASN A 224 15.64 5.55 -24.51
CA ASN A 224 14.64 6.51 -24.00
C ASN A 224 14.46 6.63 -22.46
N VAL A 225 15.56 6.61 -21.69
CA VAL A 225 15.53 6.76 -20.23
C VAL A 225 14.96 8.12 -19.82
N ALA A 226 14.01 8.12 -18.88
CA ALA A 226 13.48 9.34 -18.28
C ALA A 226 14.57 10.06 -17.46
N VAL A 227 15.11 11.14 -18.04
CA VAL A 227 16.21 11.98 -17.52
C VAL A 227 16.14 12.29 -16.02
N GLY A 228 14.93 12.51 -15.48
CA GLY A 228 14.72 12.91 -14.09
C GLY A 228 14.99 11.85 -13.01
N THR A 229 15.14 10.58 -13.38
CA THR A 229 15.37 9.47 -12.42
C THR A 229 16.83 9.35 -11.99
N VAL A 230 17.75 9.56 -12.93
CA VAL A 230 19.17 9.21 -12.77
C VAL A 230 19.85 10.01 -11.66
N ALA A 231 19.41 11.25 -11.43
CA ALA A 231 19.99 12.22 -10.49
C ALA A 231 19.95 11.84 -8.99
N TYR A 232 19.37 10.69 -8.65
CA TYR A 232 19.33 10.14 -7.28
C TYR A 232 19.82 8.68 -7.21
N ALA A 233 20.11 8.05 -8.36
CA ALA A 233 20.43 6.63 -8.39
C ALA A 233 21.81 6.35 -7.75
N ALA A 234 21.91 5.26 -6.99
CA ALA A 234 23.17 4.85 -6.38
C ALA A 234 24.18 4.35 -7.44
N PRO A 235 25.50 4.51 -7.22
CA PRO A 235 26.56 4.04 -8.13
C PRO A 235 26.41 2.55 -8.50
N GLU A 236 26.20 1.69 -7.51
CA GLU A 236 26.01 0.25 -7.67
C GLU A 236 24.71 -0.10 -8.42
N GLN A 237 23.67 0.73 -8.25
CA GLN A 237 22.46 0.61 -9.04
C GLN A 237 22.81 0.88 -10.51
N LEU A 238 23.40 2.04 -10.82
CA LEU A 238 23.78 2.44 -12.19
C LEU A 238 24.79 1.51 -12.86
N ALA A 239 25.66 0.85 -12.09
CA ALA A 239 26.62 -0.13 -12.58
C ALA A 239 26.03 -1.54 -12.79
N GLY A 240 24.74 -1.76 -12.48
CA GLY A 240 24.13 -3.10 -12.54
C GLY A 240 24.76 -4.11 -11.57
N SER A 241 25.35 -3.62 -10.49
CA SER A 241 26.00 -4.44 -9.45
C SER A 241 24.98 -4.94 -8.42
N ASN A 242 25.44 -5.72 -7.43
CA ASN A 242 24.57 -6.15 -6.33
C ASN A 242 24.05 -4.94 -5.53
N ILE A 243 22.72 -4.81 -5.44
CA ILE A 243 22.03 -3.70 -4.76
C ILE A 243 21.56 -4.18 -3.39
N ASP A 244 21.91 -3.45 -2.33
CA ASP A 244 21.34 -3.63 -0.99
C ASP A 244 20.64 -2.33 -0.50
N ARG A 245 20.23 -2.32 0.78
CA ARG A 245 19.62 -1.16 1.46
C ARG A 245 20.42 0.14 1.37
N ARG A 246 21.74 0.09 1.16
CA ARG A 246 22.60 1.28 1.10
C ARG A 246 22.42 2.06 -0.21
N ALA A 247 21.80 1.45 -1.23
CA ALA A 247 21.38 2.16 -2.44
C ALA A 247 20.23 3.14 -2.14
N ASP A 248 19.25 2.72 -1.34
CA ASP A 248 18.16 3.60 -0.88
C ASP A 248 18.67 4.69 0.08
N GLN A 249 19.67 4.37 0.91
CA GLN A 249 20.32 5.37 1.76
C GLN A 249 21.07 6.43 0.93
N TYR A 250 21.80 6.04 -0.12
CA TYR A 250 22.42 7.01 -1.05
C TYR A 250 21.37 7.86 -1.75
N ALA A 251 20.28 7.24 -2.24
CA ALA A 251 19.19 7.97 -2.90
C ALA A 251 18.45 8.92 -1.95
N LEU A 252 18.29 8.55 -0.68
CA LEU A 252 17.82 9.44 0.39
C LEU A 252 18.79 10.60 0.65
N ALA A 253 20.10 10.37 0.60
CA ALA A 253 21.10 11.44 0.75
C ALA A 253 21.09 12.41 -0.44
N ALA A 254 21.00 11.91 -1.68
CA ALA A 254 20.85 12.75 -2.86
C ALA A 254 19.53 13.54 -2.85
N THR A 255 18.47 12.93 -2.31
CA THR A 255 17.18 13.58 -2.05
C THR A 255 17.33 14.69 -1.01
N ALA A 256 17.96 14.42 0.14
CA ALA A 256 18.20 15.38 1.21
C ALA A 256 18.99 16.61 0.72
N PHE A 257 20.05 16.37 -0.08
CA PHE A 257 20.85 17.43 -0.70
C PHE A 257 19.98 18.33 -1.58
N HIS A 258 19.09 17.75 -2.40
CA HIS A 258 18.13 18.52 -3.19
C HIS A 258 17.18 19.33 -2.32
N LEU A 259 16.59 18.74 -1.28
CA LEU A 259 15.69 19.47 -0.39
C LEU A 259 16.39 20.66 0.29
N LEU A 260 17.66 20.53 0.67
CA LEU A 260 18.44 21.59 1.34
C LEU A 260 18.99 22.69 0.43
N THR A 261 19.21 22.40 -0.87
CA THR A 261 19.90 23.32 -1.81
C THR A 261 19.04 23.79 -2.98
N GLY A 262 17.88 23.16 -3.23
CA GLY A 262 17.04 23.40 -4.40
C GLY A 262 17.51 22.70 -5.69
N ALA A 263 18.57 21.89 -5.65
CA ALA A 263 19.05 21.11 -6.80
C ALA A 263 19.68 19.76 -6.39
N PRO A 264 19.57 18.69 -7.20
CA PRO A 264 20.27 17.43 -6.93
C PRO A 264 21.80 17.60 -6.98
N PRO A 265 22.59 16.76 -6.29
CA PRO A 265 24.04 16.92 -6.17
C PRO A 265 24.76 16.88 -7.53
N PHE A 266 24.25 16.09 -8.48
CA PHE A 266 24.75 16.06 -9.85
C PHE A 266 23.64 16.47 -10.83
N ARG A 267 23.87 17.57 -11.54
CA ARG A 267 22.90 18.13 -12.49
C ARG A 267 23.58 18.45 -13.83
N ASN A 268 23.26 17.68 -14.85
CA ASN A 268 23.72 17.90 -16.22
C ASN A 268 22.55 17.69 -17.21
N PRO A 269 22.42 18.49 -18.29
CA PRO A 269 21.45 18.22 -19.35
C PRO A 269 21.62 16.87 -20.05
N ASN A 270 22.84 16.30 -20.04
CA ASN A 270 23.13 14.97 -20.56
C ASN A 270 23.01 13.90 -19.46
N PRO A 271 22.07 12.93 -19.56
CA PRO A 271 21.93 11.85 -18.58
C PRO A 271 23.20 11.01 -18.40
N VAL A 272 23.96 10.79 -19.49
CA VAL A 272 25.21 10.00 -19.46
C VAL A 272 26.28 10.71 -18.64
N ALA A 273 26.31 12.05 -18.66
CA ALA A 273 27.18 12.82 -17.78
C ALA A 273 26.75 12.63 -16.31
N VAL A 274 25.46 12.76 -15.98
CA VAL A 274 24.97 12.50 -14.60
C VAL A 274 25.33 11.09 -14.12
N ILE A 275 25.20 10.07 -14.97
CA ILE A 275 25.63 8.69 -14.67
C ILE A 275 27.12 8.67 -14.31
N SER A 276 27.97 9.25 -15.17
CA SER A 276 29.42 9.31 -14.92
C SER A 276 29.76 10.01 -13.61
N GLN A 277 29.06 11.10 -13.28
CA GLN A 277 29.27 11.84 -12.03
C GLN A 277 28.84 11.03 -10.80
N HIS A 278 27.70 10.35 -10.87
CA HIS A 278 27.27 9.42 -9.82
C HIS A 278 28.29 8.28 -9.64
N LEU A 279 28.88 7.75 -10.70
CA LEU A 279 29.88 6.66 -10.63
C LEU A 279 31.27 7.13 -10.14
N HIS A 280 31.76 8.30 -10.57
CA HIS A 280 33.18 8.65 -10.45
C HIS A 280 33.49 9.97 -9.71
N ASP A 281 32.67 11.01 -9.87
CA ASP A 281 32.98 12.35 -9.35
C ASP A 281 32.75 12.44 -7.84
N GLU A 282 33.64 13.08 -7.08
CA GLU A 282 33.39 13.37 -5.66
C GLU A 282 32.08 14.17 -5.49
N PRO A 283 31.21 13.84 -4.51
CA PRO A 283 30.02 14.64 -4.22
C PRO A 283 30.39 16.09 -3.90
N PRO A 284 29.66 17.09 -4.41
CA PRO A 284 29.87 18.47 -3.99
C PRO A 284 29.56 18.64 -2.51
N ARG A 285 30.18 19.65 -1.87
CA ARG A 285 29.90 19.93 -0.47
C ARG A 285 28.54 20.60 -0.34
N LEU A 286 27.90 20.43 0.82
CA LEU A 286 26.66 21.13 1.09
C LEU A 286 26.95 22.63 1.28
N SER A 287 28.10 22.95 1.92
CA SER A 287 28.61 24.32 2.10
C SER A 287 28.83 25.11 0.80
N ASP A 288 29.10 24.43 -0.34
CA ASP A 288 29.26 25.08 -1.65
C ASP A 288 27.95 25.78 -2.11
N TYR A 289 26.80 25.35 -1.58
CA TYR A 289 25.46 25.86 -1.89
C TYR A 289 24.78 26.54 -0.70
N ARG A 290 25.03 26.02 0.51
CA ARG A 290 24.47 26.46 1.79
C ARG A 290 25.58 26.59 2.84
N PRO A 291 26.35 27.69 2.84
CA PRO A 291 27.48 27.87 3.76
C PRO A 291 27.11 27.79 5.25
N ASP A 292 25.84 28.06 5.57
CA ASP A 292 25.23 27.91 6.89
C ASP A 292 25.07 26.46 7.38
N LEU A 293 25.34 25.48 6.51
CA LEU A 293 25.22 24.05 6.79
C LEU A 293 26.56 23.29 6.66
N ALA A 294 27.71 23.99 6.72
CA ALA A 294 29.03 23.41 6.51
C ALA A 294 29.40 22.27 7.49
N GLN A 295 28.84 22.27 8.69
CA GLN A 295 28.95 21.19 9.67
C GLN A 295 28.36 19.85 9.20
N LEU A 296 27.50 19.86 8.16
CA LEU A 296 26.94 18.65 7.55
C LEU A 296 27.78 18.10 6.39
N ASP A 297 28.86 18.77 5.96
CA ASP A 297 29.67 18.36 4.80
C ASP A 297 30.20 16.92 4.94
N ASP A 298 30.78 16.57 6.10
CA ASP A 298 31.31 15.23 6.35
C ASP A 298 30.20 14.16 6.41
N VAL A 299 29.00 14.54 6.88
CA VAL A 299 27.82 13.65 6.90
C VAL A 299 27.36 13.35 5.46
N PHE A 300 27.28 14.37 4.61
CA PHE A 300 26.91 14.20 3.20
C PHE A 300 28.00 13.50 2.38
N ALA A 301 29.28 13.81 2.60
CA ALA A 301 30.40 13.14 1.95
C ALA A 301 30.40 11.62 2.25
N ARG A 302 30.14 11.23 3.50
CA ARG A 302 29.95 9.82 3.87
C ARG A 302 28.69 9.22 3.27
N ALA A 303 27.57 9.93 3.32
CA ALA A 303 26.28 9.44 2.85
C ALA A 303 26.22 9.23 1.33
N LEU A 304 27.01 9.99 0.58
CA LEU A 304 27.17 9.94 -0.88
C LEU A 304 28.49 9.27 -1.33
N ALA A 305 29.17 8.54 -0.43
CA ALA A 305 30.38 7.80 -0.77
C ALA A 305 30.11 6.78 -1.89
N LYS A 306 31.08 6.60 -2.80
CA LYS A 306 30.88 5.74 -3.99
C LYS A 306 30.76 4.28 -3.62
N ASN A 307 31.66 3.79 -2.77
CA ASN A 307 31.61 2.46 -2.20
C ASN A 307 30.46 2.37 -1.17
N PRO A 308 29.49 1.43 -1.32
CA PRO A 308 28.44 1.22 -0.33
C PRO A 308 28.98 0.95 1.08
N GLU A 309 30.13 0.29 1.22
CA GLU A 309 30.68 -0.10 2.54
C GLU A 309 31.01 1.11 3.44
N GLU A 310 31.41 2.24 2.83
CA GLU A 310 31.81 3.47 3.52
C GLU A 310 30.62 4.29 4.05
N ARG A 311 29.41 4.02 3.53
CA ARG A 311 28.19 4.77 3.86
C ARG A 311 27.63 4.46 5.26
N PHE A 312 26.45 4.96 5.55
CA PHE A 312 25.65 4.56 6.70
C PHE A 312 24.96 3.21 6.41
N GLU A 313 24.99 2.28 7.37
CA GLU A 313 24.41 0.93 7.19
C GLU A 313 22.88 0.93 7.03
N ARG A 314 22.21 1.96 7.59
CA ARG A 314 20.76 2.10 7.68
C ARG A 314 20.36 3.56 7.44
N CYS A 315 19.18 3.77 6.86
CA CYS A 315 18.68 5.11 6.56
C CYS A 315 18.52 5.97 7.81
N ARG A 316 18.06 5.38 8.93
CA ARG A 316 17.90 6.11 10.20
C ARG A 316 19.20 6.63 10.79
N MET A 317 20.34 5.97 10.53
CA MET A 317 21.64 6.41 10.99
C MET A 317 22.12 7.65 10.23
N PHE A 318 21.79 7.76 8.94
CA PHE A 318 22.02 8.97 8.16
C PHE A 318 21.12 10.11 8.65
N ALA A 319 19.81 9.88 8.82
CA ALA A 319 18.88 10.91 9.30
C ALA A 319 19.28 11.45 10.70
N ALA A 320 19.65 10.57 11.63
CA ALA A 320 20.13 10.95 12.95
C ALA A 320 21.44 11.77 12.91
N ALA A 321 22.36 11.44 12.00
CA ALA A 321 23.59 12.21 11.82
C ALA A 321 23.32 13.62 11.26
N VAL A 322 22.34 13.77 10.35
CA VAL A 322 21.92 15.08 9.84
C VAL A 322 21.27 15.92 10.94
N ARG A 323 20.40 15.34 11.79
CA ARG A 323 19.81 16.08 12.93
C ARG A 323 20.87 16.50 13.95
N ALA A 324 21.76 15.59 14.36
CA ALA A 324 22.80 15.92 15.32
C ALA A 324 23.66 17.12 14.84
N GLY A 325 24.07 17.11 13.57
CA GLY A 325 24.81 18.23 12.97
C GLY A 325 23.97 19.49 12.72
N SER A 326 22.64 19.42 12.64
CA SER A 326 21.81 20.63 12.61
C SER A 326 21.68 21.27 13.99
N ASP A 327 21.58 20.46 15.04
CA ASP A 327 21.32 20.91 16.40
C ASP A 327 22.58 21.55 17.03
N GLU A 328 23.78 21.01 16.75
CA GLU A 328 25.07 21.61 17.13
C GLU A 328 25.26 23.04 16.60
N ALA A 329 24.63 23.40 15.47
CA ALA A 329 24.67 24.76 14.93
C ALA A 329 23.69 25.72 15.63
N CYS A 330 22.59 25.22 16.20
CA CYS A 330 21.65 26.03 16.98
C CYS A 330 22.20 26.40 18.37
N GLU A 331 23.00 25.53 19.00
CA GLU A 331 23.68 25.88 20.27
C GLU A 331 24.83 26.88 20.07
N ALA A 332 25.45 26.91 18.87
CA ALA A 332 26.58 27.77 18.55
C ALA A 332 26.23 29.26 18.32
N ASP A 333 24.95 29.63 18.23
CA ASP A 333 24.48 31.02 17.99
C ASP A 333 24.26 31.85 19.27
N SER A 334 24.74 31.35 20.42
CA SER A 334 24.76 32.11 21.68
C SER A 334 26.07 32.91 21.82
N PRO A 335 26.03 34.25 22.04
CA PRO A 335 27.23 35.07 22.01
C PRO A 335 28.02 35.04 23.33
N GLU A 336 28.93 34.07 23.47
CA GLU A 336 30.10 34.18 24.36
C GLU A 336 31.42 34.07 23.57
N PRO A 337 32.52 34.70 24.04
CA PRO A 337 33.71 34.92 23.24
C PRO A 337 34.54 33.64 23.04
N PRO A 338 35.28 33.52 21.92
CA PRO A 338 35.91 32.27 21.54
C PRO A 338 37.11 31.94 22.44
N LEU A 339 37.01 30.85 23.21
CA LEU A 339 38.20 30.16 23.72
C LEU A 339 38.85 29.36 22.59
N THR A 340 40.03 29.80 22.18
CA THR A 340 40.77 29.32 21.02
C THR A 340 41.24 27.86 21.16
N GLN A 341 40.40 26.89 20.81
CA GLN A 341 40.86 25.50 20.64
C GLN A 341 41.47 25.29 19.25
N VAL A 342 42.79 25.40 19.18
CA VAL A 342 43.58 25.06 17.99
C VAL A 342 43.50 23.56 17.74
N ALA A 343 42.64 23.14 16.81
CA ALA A 343 42.54 21.76 16.35
C ALA A 343 43.89 21.30 15.75
N ARG A 344 44.60 20.45 16.49
CA ARG A 344 45.86 19.85 16.03
C ARG A 344 45.59 18.85 14.91
N SER A 345 45.78 19.28 13.66
CA SER A 345 45.82 18.36 12.52
C SER A 345 46.94 17.32 12.70
N ARG A 346 46.57 16.07 13.02
CA ARG A 346 47.49 14.93 13.03
C ARG A 346 47.82 14.54 11.59
N ARG A 347 48.85 15.18 11.03
CA ARG A 347 49.46 14.75 9.77
C ARG A 347 50.04 13.34 9.94
N VAL A 348 49.44 12.34 9.30
CA VAL A 348 50.00 10.99 9.18
C VAL A 348 51.31 11.08 8.38
N PRO A 349 52.45 10.54 8.87
CA PRO A 349 53.73 10.70 8.20
C PRO A 349 53.79 9.96 6.86
N SER A 350 54.39 10.61 5.86
CA SER A 350 54.44 10.15 4.45
C SER A 350 55.05 8.75 4.24
N ARG A 351 55.81 8.25 5.21
CA ARG A 351 56.43 6.91 5.17
C ARG A 351 55.39 5.77 5.21
N VAL A 352 54.21 6.00 5.78
CA VAL A 352 53.13 4.98 5.82
C VAL A 352 52.43 4.84 4.46
N ARG A 353 52.26 5.95 3.71
CA ARG A 353 51.66 5.94 2.36
C ARG A 353 52.49 5.15 1.35
N MET A 354 53.82 5.13 1.50
CA MET A 354 54.71 4.43 0.57
C MET A 354 54.75 2.91 0.80
N ALA A 355 54.51 2.45 2.03
CA ALA A 355 54.43 1.02 2.35
C ALA A 355 53.14 0.37 1.80
N ALA A 356 52.00 1.06 1.93
CA ALA A 356 50.73 0.57 1.40
C ALA A 356 50.74 0.41 -0.14
N ALA A 357 51.34 1.38 -0.86
CA ALA A 357 51.45 1.34 -2.32
C ALA A 357 52.26 0.12 -2.83
N LEU A 358 53.33 -0.26 -2.13
CA LEU A 358 54.14 -1.43 -2.47
C LEU A 358 53.39 -2.75 -2.23
N VAL A 359 52.60 -2.86 -1.15
CA VAL A 359 51.78 -4.05 -0.89
C VAL A 359 50.70 -4.22 -1.97
N CYS A 360 50.02 -3.14 -2.37
CA CYS A 360 49.04 -3.20 -3.46
C CYS A 360 49.68 -3.59 -4.81
N ALA A 361 50.87 -3.07 -5.12
CA ALA A 361 51.57 -3.41 -6.37
C ALA A 361 51.96 -4.91 -6.44
N VAL A 362 52.40 -5.49 -5.31
CA VAL A 362 52.71 -6.93 -5.23
C VAL A 362 51.46 -7.80 -5.36
N LEU A 363 50.34 -7.41 -4.73
CA LEU A 363 49.08 -8.16 -4.84
C LEU A 363 48.51 -8.13 -6.26
N ILE A 364 48.61 -7.01 -6.98
CA ILE A 364 48.20 -6.90 -8.39
C ILE A 364 49.09 -7.79 -9.28
N ALA A 365 50.41 -7.85 -9.03
CA ALA A 365 51.31 -8.72 -9.77
C ALA A 365 51.00 -10.22 -9.57
N VAL A 366 50.61 -10.63 -8.35
CA VAL A 366 50.21 -12.01 -8.05
C VAL A 366 48.86 -12.37 -8.71
N ALA A 367 47.90 -11.43 -8.75
CA ALA A 367 46.64 -11.64 -9.45
C ALA A 367 46.83 -11.78 -10.98
N ALA A 368 47.72 -10.97 -11.56
CA ALA A 368 48.01 -11.01 -12.99
C ALA A 368 48.69 -12.33 -13.43
N THR A 369 49.59 -12.88 -12.61
CA THR A 369 50.23 -14.17 -12.91
C THR A 369 49.29 -15.38 -12.74
N TRP A 370 48.33 -15.31 -11.82
CA TRP A 370 47.33 -16.36 -11.64
C TRP A 370 46.36 -16.45 -12.83
N SER A 371 45.95 -15.30 -13.37
CA SER A 371 45.05 -15.21 -14.54
C SER A 371 45.68 -15.75 -15.83
N THR A 372 47.01 -15.67 -15.97
CA THR A 372 47.74 -16.20 -17.14
C THR A 372 48.04 -17.69 -17.09
N LEU A 373 47.82 -18.37 -15.95
CA LEU A 373 48.11 -19.80 -15.77
C LEU A 373 46.86 -20.70 -15.76
N TYR A 374 45.67 -20.12 -15.66
CA TYR A 374 44.39 -20.85 -15.63
C TYR A 374 43.37 -20.27 -16.62
N SER A 375 43.71 -20.30 -17.91
CA SER A 375 42.70 -20.28 -18.97
C SER A 375 42.17 -21.71 -19.16
N PHE A 376 40.92 -21.95 -18.77
CA PHE A 376 40.20 -23.18 -19.13
C PHE A 376 39.50 -22.97 -20.47
N GLU A 377 39.96 -23.65 -21.52
CA GLU A 377 39.23 -23.72 -22.79
C GLU A 377 37.92 -24.51 -22.66
N PRO A 378 36.80 -24.02 -23.25
CA PRO A 378 35.58 -24.79 -23.39
C PRO A 378 35.61 -25.65 -24.67
N ASP A 379 35.58 -26.97 -24.50
CA ASP A 379 35.62 -27.96 -25.60
C ASP A 379 34.21 -28.22 -26.19
N PRO A 380 34.02 -28.44 -27.51
CA PRO A 380 32.69 -28.49 -28.13
C PRO A 380 32.12 -29.91 -28.33
N SER A 381 30.80 -30.01 -28.10
CA SER A 381 29.80 -30.92 -28.69
C SER A 381 30.18 -32.29 -29.30
N GLN A 382 29.59 -33.38 -28.75
CA GLN A 382 28.79 -34.46 -29.41
C GLN A 382 28.68 -35.72 -28.49
N PRO A 383 27.87 -36.76 -28.80
CA PRO A 383 26.44 -36.77 -29.14
C PRO A 383 25.62 -37.80 -28.29
N ASN A 384 24.30 -37.89 -28.51
CA ASN A 384 23.39 -38.85 -27.87
C ASN A 384 23.76 -40.34 -28.05
N PRO A 385 23.43 -41.18 -27.05
CA PRO A 385 22.92 -42.53 -27.29
C PRO A 385 21.50 -42.71 -26.71
N ALA A 386 20.58 -43.23 -27.52
CA ALA A 386 19.27 -43.68 -27.06
C ALA A 386 19.21 -45.21 -27.04
N LEU A 387 18.73 -45.82 -25.94
CA LEU A 387 17.54 -46.70 -25.96
C LEU A 387 17.15 -47.25 -24.57
N ALA A 388 15.86 -47.59 -24.46
CA ALA A 388 15.27 -48.64 -23.62
C ALA A 388 15.21 -48.49 -22.08
N ALA A 389 14.09 -47.95 -21.60
CA ALA A 389 13.17 -48.73 -20.75
C ALA A 389 11.74 -48.13 -20.80
N ARG A 390 10.70 -48.98 -20.95
CA ARG A 390 9.28 -48.62 -20.88
C ARG A 390 8.60 -49.48 -19.81
N PRO A 391 7.83 -48.87 -18.91
CA PRO A 391 6.48 -49.38 -18.58
C PRO A 391 5.46 -48.24 -18.78
N ALA A 392 4.41 -48.37 -19.60
CA ALA A 392 3.26 -49.29 -19.53
C ALA A 392 2.08 -48.67 -18.75
N ALA A 393 0.98 -48.43 -19.46
CA ALA A 393 -0.34 -48.12 -18.88
C ALA A 393 -1.20 -49.39 -18.90
N PRO A 394 -2.04 -49.59 -17.88
CA PRO A 394 -3.47 -49.81 -18.14
C PRO A 394 -4.35 -48.96 -17.19
N ALA A 395 -5.33 -48.20 -17.69
CA ALA A 395 -6.70 -48.60 -18.05
C ALA A 395 -7.69 -48.39 -16.85
N PRO A 396 -9.03 -48.48 -17.00
CA PRO A 396 -9.85 -47.28 -16.80
C PRO A 396 -10.91 -47.36 -15.69
N SER A 397 -11.39 -46.16 -15.30
CA SER A 397 -12.67 -45.86 -14.65
C SER A 397 -13.02 -46.59 -13.34
N ALA A 398 -12.89 -45.87 -12.23
CA ALA A 398 -13.67 -46.12 -11.02
C ALA A 398 -14.26 -44.79 -10.50
N ALA A 399 -15.60 -44.75 -10.45
CA ALA A 399 -16.50 -43.82 -9.75
C ALA A 399 -16.05 -42.37 -9.46
N VAL A 400 -16.82 -41.42 -10.00
CA VAL A 400 -16.96 -40.06 -9.45
C VAL A 400 -17.21 -40.13 -7.94
N SER A 401 -16.28 -39.59 -7.15
CA SER A 401 -16.43 -39.39 -5.71
C SER A 401 -16.59 -37.89 -5.42
N ALA A 402 -17.48 -37.55 -4.51
CA ALA A 402 -17.86 -36.16 -4.19
C ALA A 402 -16.68 -35.32 -3.62
N PRO A 403 -16.71 -33.98 -3.74
CA PRO A 403 -15.58 -33.13 -3.34
C PRO A 403 -15.33 -33.15 -1.83
N SER A 404 -14.07 -33.33 -1.45
CA SER A 404 -13.55 -33.44 -0.07
C SER A 404 -13.69 -32.19 0.81
N GLY A 405 -14.31 -31.11 0.31
CA GLY A 405 -14.55 -29.88 1.06
C GLY A 405 -15.82 -29.84 1.93
N ARG A 406 -16.60 -30.94 1.98
CA ARG A 406 -17.92 -30.99 2.63
C ARG A 406 -18.01 -31.91 3.87
N VAL A 407 -16.88 -32.39 4.37
CA VAL A 407 -16.81 -33.26 5.56
C VAL A 407 -16.14 -32.48 6.69
N LEU A 408 -16.75 -32.46 7.87
CA LEU A 408 -16.25 -31.80 9.08
C LEU A 408 -15.97 -32.83 10.21
N ASP A 409 -15.90 -34.11 9.89
CA ASP A 409 -15.80 -35.17 10.90
C ASP A 409 -14.44 -35.17 11.61
N GLY A 410 -14.43 -34.99 12.93
CA GLY A 410 -13.21 -35.10 13.75
C GLY A 410 -13.23 -34.24 15.01
N ILE A 411 -12.14 -34.31 15.77
CA ILE A 411 -11.81 -33.35 16.83
C ILE A 411 -10.97 -32.23 16.22
N TYR A 412 -11.30 -30.99 16.55
CA TYR A 412 -10.61 -29.79 16.12
C TYR A 412 -10.19 -28.94 17.31
N ARG A 413 -8.94 -28.45 17.29
CA ARG A 413 -8.49 -27.35 18.14
C ARG A 413 -8.84 -26.04 17.44
N LEU A 414 -9.65 -25.19 18.06
CA LEU A 414 -10.02 -23.88 17.57
C LEU A 414 -9.20 -22.81 18.29
N ASP A 415 -8.34 -22.12 17.55
CA ASP A 415 -7.51 -21.03 18.05
C ASP A 415 -8.18 -19.69 17.70
N LEU A 416 -8.82 -19.05 18.69
CA LEU A 416 -9.49 -17.75 18.57
C LEU A 416 -8.52 -16.62 18.90
N ASN A 417 -8.13 -15.85 17.88
CA ASN A 417 -7.15 -14.77 18.02
C ASN A 417 -7.81 -13.46 18.47
N ARG A 418 -8.15 -13.34 19.76
CA ARG A 418 -8.76 -12.13 20.36
C ARG A 418 -7.85 -10.90 20.25
N ALA A 419 -6.53 -11.05 20.17
CA ALA A 419 -5.60 -9.95 19.90
C ALA A 419 -5.74 -9.34 18.48
N LYS A 420 -6.41 -10.05 17.55
CA LYS A 420 -6.81 -9.53 16.21
C LYS A 420 -8.32 -9.23 16.11
N ARG A 421 -9.01 -9.07 17.24
CA ARG A 421 -10.45 -8.77 17.26
C ARG A 421 -10.72 -7.36 16.74
N THR A 422 -11.78 -7.21 15.95
CA THR A 422 -12.33 -5.90 15.57
C THR A 422 -13.72 -5.72 16.15
N THR A 423 -14.11 -4.47 16.42
CA THR A 423 -15.49 -4.07 16.75
C THR A 423 -15.96 -3.10 15.67
N ASN A 424 -17.05 -3.42 14.97
CA ASN A 424 -17.58 -2.64 13.85
C ASN A 424 -16.53 -2.32 12.76
N GLY A 425 -15.55 -3.21 12.57
CA GLY A 425 -14.43 -3.04 11.64
C GLY A 425 -13.18 -2.37 12.24
N THR A 426 -13.30 -1.69 13.38
CA THR A 426 -12.17 -1.05 14.07
C THR A 426 -11.40 -2.07 14.92
N PRO A 427 -10.07 -2.22 14.78
CA PRO A 427 -9.28 -3.09 15.66
C PRO A 427 -9.37 -2.66 17.12
N ILE A 428 -9.61 -3.61 18.03
CA ILE A 428 -9.60 -3.38 19.47
C ILE A 428 -8.54 -4.24 20.15
N ARG A 429 -7.71 -3.64 21.00
CA ARG A 429 -6.72 -4.40 21.78
C ARG A 429 -7.43 -5.23 22.84
N HIS A 430 -7.11 -6.52 22.87
CA HIS A 430 -7.47 -7.42 23.95
C HIS A 430 -6.33 -8.40 24.14
N ASP A 431 -5.92 -8.62 25.38
CA ASP A 431 -4.84 -9.56 25.68
C ASP A 431 -5.34 -11.00 25.64
N GLY A 432 -4.45 -11.92 25.26
CA GLY A 432 -4.71 -13.35 25.17
C GLY A 432 -5.34 -13.84 23.85
N GLY A 433 -5.16 -15.13 23.58
CA GLY A 433 -5.98 -15.91 22.66
C GLY A 433 -6.78 -16.93 23.46
N THR A 434 -7.95 -17.33 22.96
CA THR A 434 -8.71 -18.44 23.54
C THR A 434 -8.53 -19.65 22.65
N THR A 435 -8.12 -20.77 23.22
CA THR A 435 -8.13 -22.07 22.53
C THR A 435 -9.22 -22.92 23.19
N ASN A 436 -10.04 -23.57 22.38
CA ASN A 436 -10.97 -24.60 22.85
C ASN A 436 -11.01 -25.78 21.86
N TRP A 437 -11.58 -26.89 22.30
CA TRP A 437 -11.64 -28.13 21.52
C TRP A 437 -13.08 -28.50 21.23
N TRP A 438 -13.34 -28.89 19.99
CA TRP A 438 -14.66 -29.25 19.51
C TRP A 438 -14.60 -30.56 18.74
N ALA A 439 -15.50 -31.48 19.04
CA ALA A 439 -15.78 -32.59 18.14
C ALA A 439 -16.93 -32.19 17.22
N PHE A 440 -16.80 -32.47 15.93
CA PHE A 440 -17.85 -32.28 14.93
C PHE A 440 -18.17 -33.59 14.22
N ARG A 441 -19.44 -33.77 13.89
CA ARG A 441 -19.94 -34.79 12.96
C ARG A 441 -20.81 -34.13 11.91
N SER A 442 -20.65 -34.54 10.66
CA SER A 442 -21.30 -33.97 9.49
C SER A 442 -22.09 -35.01 8.70
N ALA A 443 -23.13 -34.57 8.00
CA ALA A 443 -23.85 -35.37 7.03
C ALA A 443 -24.20 -34.51 5.82
N CYS A 444 -24.09 -35.10 4.63
CA CYS A 444 -24.45 -34.47 3.36
C CYS A 444 -25.57 -35.24 2.67
N THR A 445 -26.54 -34.49 2.15
CA THR A 445 -27.60 -34.97 1.24
C THR A 445 -27.59 -34.13 -0.03
N PRO A 446 -28.37 -34.49 -1.07
CA PRO A 446 -28.58 -33.60 -2.22
C PRO A 446 -29.16 -32.22 -1.84
N GLY A 447 -29.85 -32.10 -0.70
CA GLY A 447 -30.42 -30.84 -0.20
C GLY A 447 -29.44 -29.94 0.57
N GLY A 448 -28.19 -30.36 0.78
CA GLY A 448 -27.17 -29.61 1.51
C GLY A 448 -26.38 -30.49 2.49
N CYS A 449 -25.46 -29.88 3.24
CA CYS A 449 -24.78 -30.55 4.33
C CYS A 449 -25.00 -29.79 5.64
N ALA A 450 -25.09 -30.53 6.74
CA ALA A 450 -25.10 -29.98 8.08
C ALA A 450 -24.10 -30.73 8.97
N ALA A 451 -23.74 -30.12 10.09
CA ALA A 451 -22.91 -30.70 11.13
C ALA A 451 -23.48 -30.37 12.51
N THR A 452 -23.16 -31.22 13.47
CA THR A 452 -23.38 -31.01 14.91
C THR A 452 -22.03 -31.01 15.60
N GLY A 453 -21.91 -30.18 16.63
CA GLY A 453 -20.70 -30.03 17.42
C GLY A 453 -20.98 -30.08 18.91
N VAL A 454 -19.99 -30.53 19.67
CA VAL A 454 -19.96 -30.41 21.13
C VAL A 454 -18.57 -29.98 21.56
N ARG A 455 -18.51 -29.05 22.52
CA ARG A 455 -17.26 -28.62 23.14
C ARG A 455 -16.72 -29.74 24.02
N LEU A 456 -15.41 -29.93 24.01
CA LEU A 456 -14.70 -30.96 24.75
C LEU A 456 -13.97 -30.39 25.96
N ASP A 457 -13.68 -31.24 26.93
CA ASP A 457 -12.89 -30.91 28.11
C ASP A 457 -11.45 -30.50 27.76
N ASP A 458 -10.95 -29.39 28.31
CA ASP A 458 -9.60 -28.87 28.04
C ASP A 458 -8.44 -29.75 28.60
N ALA A 459 -8.77 -30.86 29.29
CA ALA A 459 -7.78 -31.72 29.96
C ALA A 459 -7.40 -32.95 29.11
N THR A 460 -8.38 -33.60 28.48
CA THR A 460 -8.22 -34.83 27.71
C THR A 460 -8.73 -34.71 26.28
N HIS A 461 -9.67 -33.80 26.03
CA HIS A 461 -10.39 -33.66 24.76
C HIS A 461 -11.06 -34.98 24.32
N GLN A 462 -11.53 -35.79 25.27
CA GLN A 462 -12.17 -37.09 25.01
C GLN A 462 -13.63 -37.14 25.47
N VAL A 463 -14.03 -36.24 26.37
CA VAL A 463 -15.41 -36.13 26.88
C VAL A 463 -15.97 -34.74 26.59
N ALA A 464 -17.29 -34.62 26.58
CA ALA A 464 -17.94 -33.32 26.45
C ALA A 464 -17.63 -32.46 27.69
N ASP A 465 -17.37 -31.17 27.48
CA ASP A 465 -17.32 -30.21 28.58
C ASP A 465 -18.72 -30.08 29.19
N THR A 466 -18.83 -30.23 30.50
CA THR A 466 -20.09 -30.09 31.25
C THR A 466 -20.18 -28.76 32.00
N THR A 467 -19.15 -27.90 31.89
CA THR A 467 -19.15 -26.55 32.46
C THR A 467 -20.27 -25.71 31.85
N ASP A 468 -20.93 -24.89 32.67
CA ASP A 468 -22.06 -24.04 32.28
C ASP A 468 -23.25 -24.77 31.58
N GLY A 469 -23.36 -26.09 31.78
CA GLY A 469 -24.40 -26.94 31.17
C GLY A 469 -23.98 -27.62 29.86
N GLY A 470 -22.77 -27.34 29.38
CA GLY A 470 -22.18 -27.89 28.15
C GLY A 470 -22.54 -27.10 26.90
N GLU A 471 -21.54 -26.83 26.07
CA GLU A 471 -21.70 -26.12 24.80
C GLU A 471 -21.89 -27.11 23.63
N THR A 472 -22.92 -26.87 22.83
CA THR A 472 -23.17 -27.58 21.57
C THR A 472 -23.39 -26.56 20.45
N ASP A 473 -23.11 -26.94 19.21
CA ASP A 473 -23.39 -26.09 18.05
C ASP A 473 -23.95 -26.91 16.88
N THR A 474 -24.62 -26.24 15.95
CA THR A 474 -25.13 -26.84 14.72
C THR A 474 -24.73 -25.96 13.54
N LEU A 475 -24.05 -26.54 12.56
CA LEU A 475 -23.52 -25.82 11.41
C LEU A 475 -24.23 -26.27 10.14
N LYS A 476 -24.45 -25.35 9.19
CA LYS A 476 -24.91 -25.64 7.83
C LYS A 476 -23.82 -25.25 6.83
N PHE A 477 -23.60 -26.09 5.82
CA PHE A 477 -22.64 -25.79 4.76
C PHE A 477 -23.31 -24.97 3.66
N ALA A 478 -22.93 -23.70 3.54
CA ALA A 478 -23.47 -22.76 2.57
C ALA A 478 -22.34 -21.93 1.93
N ALA A 479 -22.40 -21.71 0.61
CA ALA A 479 -21.46 -20.88 -0.14
C ALA A 479 -19.96 -21.19 0.05
N GLY A 480 -19.60 -22.43 0.43
CA GLY A 480 -18.22 -22.85 0.70
C GLY A 480 -17.78 -22.77 2.17
N TYR A 481 -18.68 -22.35 3.07
CA TYR A 481 -18.42 -22.16 4.50
C TYR A 481 -19.35 -23.05 5.34
N TRP A 482 -18.82 -23.57 6.44
CA TRP A 482 -19.61 -24.04 7.57
C TRP A 482 -20.05 -22.84 8.40
N GLN A 483 -21.36 -22.60 8.48
CA GLN A 483 -21.97 -21.52 9.25
C GLN A 483 -22.70 -22.09 10.46
N GLY A 484 -22.21 -21.79 11.66
CA GLY A 484 -22.84 -22.14 12.94
C GLY A 484 -24.12 -21.36 13.19
N ALA A 485 -24.99 -21.94 14.00
CA ALA A 485 -26.23 -21.31 14.40
C ALA A 485 -25.95 -20.11 15.33
N SER A 486 -26.75 -19.06 15.20
CA SER A 486 -26.69 -17.91 16.10
C SER A 486 -27.09 -18.30 17.53
N GLN A 487 -26.12 -18.36 18.44
CA GLN A 487 -26.33 -18.70 19.85
C GLN A 487 -26.47 -17.43 20.68
N GLN A 488 -27.50 -17.36 21.53
CA GLN A 488 -27.61 -16.28 22.51
C GLN A 488 -26.90 -16.67 23.81
N ILE A 489 -25.80 -15.98 24.09
CA ILE A 489 -25.04 -16.11 25.33
C ILE A 489 -25.21 -14.87 26.20
N ARG A 490 -24.80 -14.96 27.47
CA ARG A 490 -24.77 -13.83 28.39
C ARG A 490 -23.36 -13.69 28.95
N ILE A 491 -22.70 -12.56 28.72
CA ILE A 491 -21.34 -12.32 29.20
C ILE A 491 -21.33 -11.28 30.32
N SER A 492 -20.41 -11.43 31.27
CA SER A 492 -20.17 -10.46 32.35
C SER A 492 -19.24 -9.35 31.89
N CYS A 493 -19.50 -8.12 32.34
CA CYS A 493 -18.68 -6.95 32.06
C CYS A 493 -18.46 -6.12 33.33
N HIS A 494 -17.26 -5.55 33.46
CA HIS A 494 -16.93 -4.60 34.51
C HIS A 494 -16.85 -3.19 33.93
N GLN A 495 -17.75 -2.31 34.39
CA GLN A 495 -17.61 -0.88 34.18
C GLN A 495 -16.72 -0.29 35.28
N ALA A 496 -15.76 0.56 34.92
CA ALA A 496 -14.68 1.04 35.81
C ALA A 496 -15.13 1.93 36.99
N ASN A 497 -16.43 2.11 37.21
CA ASN A 497 -17.02 2.99 38.23
C ASN A 497 -18.28 2.40 38.92
N GLN A 498 -18.56 1.10 38.81
CA GLN A 498 -19.74 0.48 39.45
C GLN A 498 -19.39 -0.80 40.23
N THR A 499 -19.85 -0.88 41.48
CA THR A 499 -19.73 -2.07 42.34
C THR A 499 -20.84 -3.10 42.05
N GLY A 500 -20.88 -3.60 40.81
CA GLY A 500 -21.79 -4.64 40.37
C GLY A 500 -21.25 -5.37 39.14
N GLN A 501 -21.52 -6.67 39.04
CA GLN A 501 -21.28 -7.44 37.81
C GLN A 501 -22.46 -7.24 36.86
N ASN A 502 -22.34 -6.29 35.94
CA ASN A 502 -23.32 -6.14 34.87
C ASN A 502 -23.12 -7.27 33.85
N THR A 503 -24.20 -7.70 33.18
CA THR A 503 -24.14 -8.74 32.15
C THR A 503 -24.90 -8.29 30.91
N GLN A 504 -24.33 -8.53 29.73
CA GLN A 504 -24.99 -8.24 28.44
C GLN A 504 -25.30 -9.53 27.68
N GLN A 505 -26.34 -9.49 26.86
CA GLN A 505 -26.69 -10.54 25.91
C GLN A 505 -25.94 -10.33 24.60
N GLU A 506 -25.29 -11.38 24.12
CA GLU A 506 -24.60 -11.40 22.84
C GLU A 506 -25.13 -12.54 21.97
N THR A 507 -25.20 -12.30 20.66
CA THR A 507 -25.47 -13.34 19.67
C THR A 507 -24.16 -13.73 19.01
N VAL A 508 -23.71 -14.96 19.22
CA VAL A 508 -22.45 -15.50 18.67
C VAL A 508 -22.75 -16.45 17.52
N ALA A 509 -22.03 -16.31 16.42
CA ALA A 509 -22.09 -17.22 15.27
C ALA A 509 -20.69 -17.47 14.72
N LEU A 510 -20.37 -18.74 14.42
CA LEU A 510 -19.10 -19.17 13.88
C LEU A 510 -19.19 -19.36 12.35
N SER A 511 -18.15 -18.97 11.61
CA SER A 511 -18.01 -19.27 10.18
C SER A 511 -16.63 -19.82 9.89
N LEU A 512 -16.54 -20.94 9.16
CA LEU A 512 -15.30 -21.67 8.86
C LEU A 512 -15.28 -22.18 7.41
N ALA A 513 -14.20 -21.90 6.66
CA ALA A 513 -13.95 -22.46 5.33
C ALA A 513 -12.69 -23.35 5.32
N LEU A 514 -12.77 -24.48 4.62
CA LEU A 514 -11.65 -25.40 4.46
C LEU A 514 -10.58 -24.78 3.54
N GLN A 515 -9.33 -24.87 3.96
CA GLN A 515 -8.17 -24.38 3.22
C GLN A 515 -7.46 -25.54 2.50
N SER A 516 -6.59 -25.22 1.54
CA SER A 516 -5.77 -26.21 0.83
C SER A 516 -4.74 -26.92 1.71
N ASP A 517 -4.38 -26.34 2.86
CA ASP A 517 -3.50 -26.94 3.88
C ASP A 517 -4.24 -27.92 4.83
N GLY A 518 -5.55 -28.12 4.64
CA GLY A 518 -6.39 -28.98 5.49
C GLY A 518 -6.86 -28.34 6.79
N THR A 519 -6.43 -27.11 7.11
CA THR A 519 -7.02 -26.32 8.21
C THR A 519 -8.36 -25.74 7.79
N LEU A 520 -9.21 -25.39 8.76
CA LEU A 520 -10.34 -24.49 8.51
C LEU A 520 -9.98 -23.09 9.04
N ARG A 521 -10.37 -22.05 8.32
CA ARG A 521 -10.17 -20.66 8.74
C ARG A 521 -11.46 -19.87 8.58
N GLY A 522 -11.65 -18.91 9.46
CA GLY A 522 -12.79 -18.01 9.37
C GLY A 522 -12.90 -17.08 10.57
N VAL A 523 -14.12 -16.86 11.04
CA VAL A 523 -14.44 -15.80 11.99
C VAL A 523 -15.59 -16.20 12.92
N GLN A 524 -15.40 -15.92 14.22
CA GLN A 524 -16.50 -15.84 15.17
C GLN A 524 -17.01 -14.41 15.19
N THR A 525 -18.31 -14.22 14.96
CA THR A 525 -18.98 -12.92 15.03
C THR A 525 -19.82 -12.87 16.29
N GLU A 526 -19.61 -11.85 17.12
CA GLU A 526 -20.31 -11.63 18.39
C GLU A 526 -21.10 -10.32 18.24
N THR A 527 -22.43 -10.35 18.35
CA THR A 527 -23.29 -9.17 18.18
C THR A 527 -23.97 -8.82 19.50
N VAL A 528 -23.64 -7.67 20.06
CA VAL A 528 -24.16 -7.22 21.35
C VAL A 528 -25.62 -6.78 21.21
N GLY A 529 -26.54 -7.55 21.78
CA GLY A 529 -27.99 -7.35 21.64
C GLY A 529 -28.59 -6.37 22.65
N SER A 530 -27.93 -6.17 23.79
CA SER A 530 -28.43 -5.38 24.94
C SER A 530 -27.39 -4.35 25.42
N ASN A 531 -27.77 -3.40 26.28
CA ASN A 531 -26.95 -2.18 26.54
C ASN A 531 -26.39 -2.05 27.97
N GLU A 532 -26.44 -3.10 28.78
CA GLU A 532 -26.04 -3.07 30.20
C GLU A 532 -24.54 -2.76 30.40
N CYS A 533 -23.71 -3.02 29.37
CA CYS A 533 -22.30 -2.64 29.35
C CYS A 533 -22.00 -1.39 28.50
N GLY A 534 -23.00 -0.78 27.85
CA GLY A 534 -22.83 0.40 26.98
C GLY A 534 -22.36 0.11 25.55
N ALA A 535 -22.50 -1.14 25.07
CA ALA A 535 -21.97 -1.59 23.78
C ALA A 535 -23.06 -2.12 22.80
N GLN A 536 -24.34 -1.79 23.01
CA GLN A 536 -25.42 -2.33 22.17
C GLN A 536 -25.23 -2.02 20.68
N GLY A 537 -25.41 -3.04 19.83
CA GLY A 537 -25.19 -2.92 18.38
C GLY A 537 -23.73 -3.06 17.95
N ALA A 538 -22.79 -3.25 18.88
CA ALA A 538 -21.41 -3.63 18.54
C ALA A 538 -21.38 -5.03 17.93
N VAL A 539 -20.74 -5.15 16.76
CA VAL A 539 -20.43 -6.40 16.09
C VAL A 539 -18.93 -6.65 16.22
N LEU A 540 -18.56 -7.54 17.12
CA LEU A 540 -17.19 -7.99 17.28
C LEU A 540 -16.89 -9.14 16.31
N ARG A 541 -15.67 -9.19 15.79
CA ARG A 541 -15.20 -10.25 14.88
C ARG A 541 -13.86 -10.76 15.35
N VAL A 542 -13.78 -12.04 15.67
CA VAL A 542 -12.56 -12.74 16.14
C VAL A 542 -12.10 -13.72 15.06
N PRO A 543 -10.90 -13.57 14.49
CA PRO A 543 -10.35 -14.56 13.56
C PRO A 543 -10.15 -15.92 14.25
N VAL A 544 -10.59 -16.99 13.59
CA VAL A 544 -10.50 -18.37 14.09
C VAL A 544 -9.73 -19.24 13.10
N VAL A 545 -8.82 -20.07 13.62
CA VAL A 545 -8.19 -21.18 12.88
C VAL A 545 -8.57 -22.47 13.59
N ALA A 546 -9.21 -23.40 12.89
CA ALA A 546 -9.51 -24.73 13.41
C ALA A 546 -8.59 -25.78 12.76
N THR A 547 -7.85 -26.50 13.60
CA THR A 547 -6.90 -27.55 13.16
C THR A 547 -7.43 -28.91 13.60
N ARG A 548 -7.60 -29.86 12.67
CA ARG A 548 -8.01 -31.23 13.01
C ARG A 548 -6.90 -31.93 13.80
N VAL A 549 -7.23 -32.53 14.94
CA VAL A 549 -6.28 -33.21 15.84
C VAL A 549 -6.58 -34.69 16.06
N GLY A 550 -7.76 -35.18 15.69
CA GLY A 550 -8.13 -36.59 15.84
C GLY A 550 -9.50 -36.94 15.29
N ASP A 551 -9.90 -38.20 15.48
CA ASP A 551 -11.23 -38.70 15.13
C ASP A 551 -12.19 -38.58 16.33
N VAL A 552 -13.49 -38.55 16.07
CA VAL A 552 -14.53 -38.40 17.10
C VAL A 552 -14.59 -39.66 17.99
N PRO A 553 -14.54 -39.53 19.34
CA PRO A 553 -14.69 -40.67 20.24
C PRO A 553 -16.08 -41.33 20.10
N PRO A 554 -16.18 -42.67 20.13
CA PRO A 554 -17.43 -43.38 19.80
C PRO A 554 -18.58 -43.12 20.78
N ASN A 555 -18.28 -42.75 22.03
CA ASN A 555 -19.26 -42.55 23.10
C ASN A 555 -19.67 -41.07 23.30
N LEU A 556 -19.24 -40.16 22.43
CA LEU A 556 -19.47 -38.74 22.59
C LEU A 556 -20.91 -38.35 22.19
N PRO A 557 -21.66 -37.57 23.01
CA PRO A 557 -23.06 -37.23 22.76
C PRO A 557 -23.21 -36.13 21.70
N LEU A 558 -22.95 -36.47 20.43
CA LEU A 558 -23.20 -35.60 19.29
C LEU A 558 -24.63 -35.80 18.76
N GLY A 559 -25.34 -34.70 18.52
CA GLY A 559 -26.64 -34.72 17.86
C GLY A 559 -26.57 -35.25 16.42
N ASP A 560 -27.70 -35.66 15.86
CA ASP A 560 -27.77 -36.14 14.49
C ASP A 560 -27.79 -34.96 13.47
N PRO A 561 -26.78 -34.82 12.59
CA PRO A 561 -26.77 -33.75 11.58
C PRO A 561 -27.93 -33.82 10.59
N ALA A 562 -28.59 -34.98 10.42
CA ALA A 562 -29.78 -35.07 9.58
C ALA A 562 -30.95 -34.24 10.12
N GLN A 563 -31.07 -34.09 11.45
CA GLN A 563 -32.12 -33.29 12.08
C GLN A 563 -31.91 -31.79 11.84
N VAL A 564 -30.66 -31.34 11.80
CA VAL A 564 -30.28 -29.94 11.48
C VAL A 564 -30.69 -29.55 10.06
N MET A 565 -30.67 -30.49 9.10
CA MET A 565 -31.17 -30.27 7.74
C MET A 565 -32.70 -30.16 7.66
N GLY A 566 -33.44 -30.85 8.54
CA GLY A 566 -34.91 -30.87 8.56
C GLY A 566 -35.58 -29.72 9.33
N ALA A 567 -34.84 -29.00 10.19
CA ALA A 567 -35.39 -27.89 10.97
C ALA A 567 -35.71 -26.67 10.10
N ALA A 568 -36.99 -26.43 9.85
CA ALA A 568 -37.50 -25.19 9.28
C ALA A 568 -37.19 -24.01 10.22
N ALA A 569 -36.75 -22.88 9.66
CA ALA A 569 -36.36 -21.72 10.45
C ALA A 569 -37.54 -21.16 11.25
N VAL A 570 -37.34 -20.96 12.56
CA VAL A 570 -38.29 -20.22 13.42
C VAL A 570 -38.37 -18.78 12.89
N PRO A 571 -39.58 -18.23 12.63
CA PRO A 571 -39.70 -16.90 12.07
C PRO A 571 -39.29 -15.84 13.10
N ALA A 572 -38.23 -15.10 12.79
CA ALA A 572 -37.81 -13.95 13.59
C ALA A 572 -38.89 -12.86 13.52
N THR A 573 -39.50 -12.52 14.65
CA THR A 573 -40.60 -11.53 14.77
C THR A 573 -40.12 -10.07 14.78
N ARG A 574 -39.07 -9.78 14.02
CA ARG A 574 -38.71 -8.43 13.55
C ARG A 574 -38.76 -8.44 12.03
N PRO A 575 -39.16 -7.34 11.35
CA PRO A 575 -39.17 -7.31 9.90
C PRO A 575 -37.73 -7.41 9.38
N MET A 576 -37.31 -8.63 9.07
CA MET A 576 -36.16 -8.85 8.20
C MET A 576 -36.50 -8.22 6.84
N PRO A 577 -35.55 -7.53 6.18
CA PRO A 577 -35.78 -7.00 4.85
C PRO A 577 -36.28 -8.14 3.93
N PRO A 578 -37.29 -7.87 3.07
CA PRO A 578 -37.88 -8.91 2.23
C PRO A 578 -36.80 -9.60 1.39
N VAL A 579 -36.73 -10.92 1.55
CA VAL A 579 -35.92 -11.80 0.71
C VAL A 579 -36.44 -11.68 -0.73
N LEU A 580 -35.53 -11.55 -1.70
CA LEU A 580 -35.88 -11.35 -3.11
C LEU A 580 -36.82 -12.43 -3.66
N SER A 581 -38.09 -12.06 -3.88
CA SER A 581 -39.09 -12.89 -4.56
C SER A 581 -40.04 -12.06 -5.43
N GLY A 582 -39.48 -11.39 -6.44
CA GLY A 582 -40.27 -10.63 -7.43
C GLY A 582 -39.46 -9.56 -8.17
N SER A 583 -40.08 -8.98 -9.20
CA SER A 583 -39.56 -7.79 -9.90
C SER A 583 -39.65 -6.55 -9.01
N CYS A 584 -38.60 -5.73 -8.99
CA CYS A 584 -38.54 -4.48 -8.25
C CYS A 584 -39.51 -3.44 -8.86
N SER A 585 -40.58 -3.10 -8.14
CA SER A 585 -41.56 -2.04 -8.51
C SER A 585 -41.46 -0.79 -7.64
N ASP A 586 -41.08 -0.95 -6.38
CA ASP A 586 -41.18 0.07 -5.35
C ASP A 586 -39.82 0.76 -5.19
N VAL A 587 -39.62 1.90 -5.83
CA VAL A 587 -38.35 2.66 -5.76
C VAL A 587 -37.94 2.92 -4.31
N ASP A 588 -36.64 2.83 -4.04
CA ASP A 588 -36.01 2.93 -2.71
C ASP A 588 -36.41 1.85 -1.71
N LYS A 589 -37.19 0.84 -2.10
CA LYS A 589 -37.49 -0.31 -1.23
C LYS A 589 -36.23 -1.11 -0.96
N LEU A 590 -35.97 -1.42 0.31
CA LEU A 590 -34.86 -2.28 0.72
C LEU A 590 -35.30 -3.75 0.73
N GLY A 591 -34.45 -4.60 0.16
CA GLY A 591 -34.57 -6.06 0.14
C GLY A 591 -33.25 -6.73 0.50
N TYR A 592 -33.21 -8.06 0.41
CA TYR A 592 -32.00 -8.83 0.73
C TYR A 592 -31.74 -9.93 -0.31
N ASP A 593 -30.58 -9.87 -0.97
CA ASP A 593 -30.12 -10.92 -1.87
C ASP A 593 -29.37 -12.00 -1.08
N GLN A 594 -29.96 -13.18 -1.01
CA GLN A 594 -29.35 -14.36 -0.37
C GLN A 594 -28.18 -14.94 -1.17
N THR A 595 -28.03 -14.58 -2.44
CA THR A 595 -26.98 -15.11 -3.33
C THR A 595 -25.65 -14.41 -3.10
N SER A 596 -25.66 -13.07 -3.04
CA SER A 596 -24.50 -12.27 -2.64
C SER A 596 -24.37 -12.10 -1.13
N ASN A 597 -25.44 -12.39 -0.36
CA ASN A 597 -25.55 -12.14 1.08
C ASN A 597 -25.44 -10.63 1.42
N GLU A 598 -26.02 -9.79 0.58
CA GLU A 598 -25.98 -8.33 0.66
C GLU A 598 -27.40 -7.70 0.69
N GLN A 599 -27.51 -6.54 1.36
CA GLN A 599 -28.72 -5.73 1.30
C GLN A 599 -28.78 -5.03 -0.07
N VAL A 600 -29.96 -5.01 -0.66
CA VAL A 600 -30.23 -4.43 -1.99
C VAL A 600 -31.34 -3.38 -1.92
N VAL A 601 -31.33 -2.43 -2.84
CA VAL A 601 -32.32 -1.38 -3.00
C VAL A 601 -32.94 -1.45 -4.39
N CYS A 602 -34.24 -1.17 -4.48
CA CYS A 602 -34.97 -1.18 -5.75
C CYS A 602 -34.83 0.16 -6.50
N GLU A 603 -34.23 0.12 -7.69
CA GLU A 603 -34.02 1.28 -8.57
C GLU A 603 -35.04 1.30 -9.74
N GLY A 604 -36.32 1.04 -9.44
CA GLY A 604 -37.42 1.19 -10.41
C GLY A 604 -37.46 0.14 -11.54
N GLY A 605 -37.03 -1.08 -11.26
CA GLY A 605 -37.05 -2.22 -12.17
C GLY A 605 -35.92 -3.23 -11.90
N VAL A 606 -34.82 -2.75 -11.31
CA VAL A 606 -33.61 -3.52 -11.02
C VAL A 606 -33.29 -3.45 -9.53
N TRP A 607 -32.83 -4.57 -8.97
CA TRP A 607 -32.27 -4.62 -7.62
C TRP A 607 -30.77 -4.32 -7.69
N SER A 608 -30.37 -3.20 -7.09
CA SER A 608 -28.98 -2.74 -7.00
C SER A 608 -28.49 -2.86 -5.55
N LYS A 609 -27.17 -2.81 -5.32
CA LYS A 609 -26.62 -2.91 -3.97
C LYS A 609 -27.02 -1.71 -3.11
N ALA A 610 -27.58 -1.94 -1.93
CA ALA A 610 -27.98 -0.86 -1.03
C ALA A 610 -26.77 -0.14 -0.43
N PRO A 611 -26.86 1.19 -0.21
CA PRO A 611 -25.95 1.90 0.68
C PRO A 611 -25.99 1.34 2.11
N ILE A 612 -24.90 1.50 2.86
CA ILE A 612 -24.84 1.06 4.26
C ILE A 612 -25.79 1.92 5.09
N THR A 613 -26.82 1.30 5.68
CA THR A 613 -27.79 1.97 6.55
C THR A 613 -27.33 2.01 8.00
N THR A 614 -27.34 3.18 8.65
CA THR A 614 -26.90 3.40 10.05
C THR A 614 -27.96 3.00 11.09
N GLY A 615 -28.74 1.96 10.82
CA GLY A 615 -29.86 1.50 11.66
C GLY A 615 -31.23 1.78 11.04
N VAL A 616 -32.26 1.84 11.89
CA VAL A 616 -33.67 2.02 11.49
C VAL A 616 -34.26 3.26 12.17
N HIS A 617 -34.82 4.18 11.38
CA HIS A 617 -35.44 5.42 11.86
C HIS A 617 -36.81 5.67 11.20
N SER A 618 -37.65 6.49 11.82
CA SER A 618 -38.93 6.87 11.19
C SER A 618 -38.72 8.00 10.19
N ALA A 619 -39.28 7.90 8.98
CA ALA A 619 -39.35 9.06 8.08
C ALA A 619 -40.09 10.21 8.78
N GLY A 620 -39.55 11.43 8.69
CA GLY A 620 -40.02 12.61 9.43
C GLY A 620 -39.45 12.77 10.85
N SER A 621 -38.61 11.84 11.34
CA SER A 621 -37.93 12.01 12.64
C SER A 621 -36.60 12.78 12.51
N SER A 622 -36.17 13.45 13.59
CA SER A 622 -34.93 14.24 13.59
C SER A 622 -33.69 13.35 13.46
N CYS A 623 -32.77 13.76 12.59
CA CYS A 623 -31.41 13.24 12.50
C CYS A 623 -30.37 14.21 13.10
N ASP A 624 -30.81 15.24 13.83
CA ASP A 624 -29.93 16.22 14.45
C ASP A 624 -29.26 15.67 15.72
N ARG A 625 -28.23 14.87 15.54
CA ARG A 625 -27.40 14.30 16.61
C ARG A 625 -25.91 14.34 16.24
N PRO A 626 -25.00 14.41 17.23
CA PRO A 626 -23.55 14.51 16.98
C PRO A 626 -22.93 13.22 16.42
N ASP A 627 -23.60 12.08 16.54
CA ASP A 627 -23.20 10.76 16.02
C ASP A 627 -23.72 10.46 14.61
N ILE A 628 -24.62 11.31 14.06
CA ILE A 628 -25.25 11.09 12.74
C ILE A 628 -24.67 12.09 11.73
N PRO A 629 -23.84 11.64 10.76
CA PRO A 629 -23.27 12.53 9.76
C PRO A 629 -24.35 13.13 8.85
N VAL A 630 -24.05 14.29 8.29
CA VAL A 630 -24.87 14.87 7.21
C VAL A 630 -24.82 13.92 6.02
N PHE A 631 -25.96 13.69 5.33
CA PHE A 631 -26.11 12.65 4.30
C PHE A 631 -25.96 11.20 4.81
N ALA A 632 -26.15 10.95 6.12
CA ALA A 632 -26.31 9.59 6.61
C ALA A 632 -27.51 8.90 5.93
N MET A 633 -27.36 7.62 5.62
CA MET A 633 -28.41 6.76 5.07
C MET A 633 -28.91 5.79 6.15
N SER A 634 -30.22 5.54 6.20
CA SER A 634 -30.87 4.66 7.16
C SER A 634 -32.01 3.89 6.49
N ALA A 635 -32.50 2.83 7.14
CA ALA A 635 -33.74 2.17 6.74
C ALA A 635 -34.94 2.80 7.47
N SER A 636 -36.07 2.94 6.80
CA SER A 636 -37.33 3.28 7.44
C SER A 636 -37.92 2.07 8.17
N SER A 637 -38.78 2.33 9.16
CA SER A 637 -39.55 1.26 9.84
C SER A 637 -40.44 0.44 8.91
N ASP A 638 -40.81 0.99 7.74
CA ASP A 638 -41.55 0.32 6.68
C ASP A 638 -40.67 -0.17 5.50
N GLY A 639 -39.34 -0.21 5.69
CA GLY A 639 -38.40 -0.90 4.79
C GLY A 639 -38.02 -0.15 3.50
N TYR A 640 -37.95 1.17 3.55
CA TYR A 640 -37.42 2.03 2.48
C TYR A 640 -36.10 2.68 2.89
N LEU A 641 -35.28 3.06 1.91
CA LEU A 641 -34.09 3.85 2.14
C LEU A 641 -34.47 5.30 2.46
N ILE A 642 -33.86 5.87 3.50
CA ILE A 642 -34.08 7.26 3.95
C ILE A 642 -32.74 7.94 4.23
N GLU A 643 -32.67 9.24 3.97
CA GLU A 643 -31.47 10.07 4.09
C GLU A 643 -31.69 11.19 5.13
N CYS A 644 -30.64 11.52 5.89
CA CYS A 644 -30.64 12.69 6.76
C CYS A 644 -30.49 13.97 5.92
N ASN A 645 -31.60 14.69 5.72
CA ASN A 645 -31.62 15.89 4.90
C ASN A 645 -30.67 16.97 5.47
N PRO A 646 -29.73 17.52 4.66
CA PRO A 646 -28.69 18.43 5.14
C PRO A 646 -29.21 19.79 5.62
N VAL A 647 -30.38 20.22 5.15
CA VAL A 647 -30.96 21.53 5.45
C VAL A 647 -31.96 21.43 6.61
N THR A 648 -32.85 20.44 6.58
CA THR A 648 -33.92 20.31 7.59
C THR A 648 -33.51 19.47 8.79
N ARG A 649 -32.40 18.70 8.71
CA ARG A 649 -31.94 17.75 9.75
C ARG A 649 -33.03 16.74 10.17
N VAL A 650 -33.83 16.32 9.19
CA VAL A 650 -34.89 15.32 9.32
C VAL A 650 -34.65 14.18 8.33
N TRP A 651 -34.94 12.95 8.75
CA TRP A 651 -34.95 11.76 7.91
C TRP A 651 -36.03 11.85 6.83
N ALA A 652 -35.65 11.89 5.55
CA ALA A 652 -36.56 11.96 4.40
C ALA A 652 -36.31 10.79 3.43
N ARG A 653 -37.30 10.44 2.61
CA ARG A 653 -37.06 9.53 1.46
C ARG A 653 -36.35 10.28 0.35
N HIS A 654 -35.63 9.56 -0.51
CA HIS A 654 -35.38 10.05 -1.87
C HIS A 654 -36.73 10.23 -2.59
N SER A 655 -36.79 11.22 -3.48
CA SER A 655 -38.02 11.69 -4.15
C SER A 655 -37.70 12.25 -5.53
#